data_AF-A0A3L8GEH4-F1
#
_entry.id   AF-A0A3L8GEH4-F1
#
_cell.length_a   1.000
_cell.length_b   1.000
_cell.length_c   1.000
_cell.angle_alpha   90.00
_cell.angle_beta   90.00
_cell.angle_gamma   90.00
#
_symmetry.space_group_name_H-M   'P 1'
#
loop_
_entity.id
_entity.type
_entity.pdbx_description
1 polymer ?
#
loop_
_entity_poly.entity_id
_entity_poly.type
_entity_poly.pdbx_seq_one_letter_code
_entity_poly.pdbx_strand_id
1 'polypeptide(L)'
;MLYLLYGQTKTSKWNGQPLFETMSAMVEEELNGTFQLRVTYPITDSGIHETLRADELILCPTPDLGKQLFRVKHIKIQDDTVELECYHISDDVMKRQIKPFSATNTTCQSALLRLVEACSSDLGIFSFDSDVTEPHTYVSDEDLTLYQALMDGKHSILGTWEGELVRDNFRLMVKKHRGKDKDVILTSHHNLKAYEDKLYSDKVITRIYATSTFQAEGSDEDTVLSVIVESPLINQYPYVHEARYENNTIQTEEGLRQWALSKFTHEHIDSISRQITVEAYQLDGQEVHLGDTVTLKSQKHKVDVKKKAVGYTFDALEEVYLSVTFDDEVSFTTSGSSGPHSLTSAAKTILDVNQSVTEHRASKERANFNKVFNRQFERLQTEVEDGIAMAKAEGERSGKKAALDYLATDALEARVAALQKAMIDELTVSSSAWMTRLVSQQILSEYVKSLEIEADKVVIPGRHTPVFSLDRDGNLSIDTPLLKVRGESLATQADLKTISLTPGPMGDAGADGVGIQSREQYYLVSAQKTGLTATSTGWSKTIPSLTSALKYLWNYEKTTFTNGSTTVTTPIVIGVYGDKGEDGMAGKDGKTLYTWRMYADSDKGDGISAVSTGKRYLGLAVNRESATPSTNPSDYTWSSFFEGTELGGRNYIDDYAMKVTTFSSVTSEWKKEVIEDTSSVSGVTVKLTCTKAGTGGFHRNFYDLRSRIGTNMTFSIDLKCSKSVTLNMGCELGGTKAYDVTTDWQRFVSSWKVSSDQYYSYIFYLKSGSWLVGDVVYLRNVQLEDGNVASAPGPSLNDLIAQIDAKADNGFIKQQLDLLTEKTESLRVDLEARALAKEVADWLKSYKEFEKNNEAVLAQFNQDFIDNTARIAAIEADLKANSLLLNFVNTYLRAGDNGVIIGKKDNSEYIQLTPQGMMIKSAGNAVMTVTAGVIKIHHGVFVETLQVGYYRLEAARHNAKQLVCRFIDAK
;
A
#
# COMPACT_ATOMS: atom_id res chain seq x y z
N MET A 1 1.93 8.02 -17.62
CA MET A 1 1.78 8.97 -18.77
C MET A 1 1.12 10.27 -18.31
N LEU A 2 1.69 11.43 -18.69
CA LEU A 2 1.21 12.77 -18.30
C LEU A 2 0.32 13.40 -19.37
N TYR A 3 -0.55 14.32 -18.94
CA TYR A 3 -1.46 15.03 -19.83
C TYR A 3 -1.52 16.53 -19.53
N LEU A 4 -1.40 17.34 -20.57
CA LEU A 4 -1.63 18.78 -20.53
C LEU A 4 -3.13 19.07 -20.66
N LEU A 5 -3.64 19.85 -19.71
CA LEU A 5 -5.01 20.31 -19.64
C LEU A 5 -5.03 21.85 -19.68
N TYR A 6 -6.14 22.41 -20.16
CA TYR A 6 -6.37 23.85 -20.07
C TYR A 6 -6.41 24.31 -18.60
N GLY A 7 -5.84 25.47 -18.30
CA GLY A 7 -5.70 26.00 -16.94
C GLY A 7 -7.00 26.16 -16.15
N GLN A 8 -8.15 26.24 -16.83
CA GLN A 8 -9.48 26.37 -16.21
C GLN A 8 -10.23 25.03 -16.05
N THR A 9 -9.57 23.90 -16.31
CA THR A 9 -10.22 22.57 -16.26
C THR A 9 -10.61 22.21 -14.82
N LYS A 10 -11.91 22.00 -14.59
CA LYS A 10 -12.47 21.60 -13.27
C LYS A 10 -12.82 20.11 -13.19
N THR A 11 -13.16 19.48 -14.31
CA THR A 11 -13.45 18.05 -14.43
C THR A 11 -12.87 17.50 -15.74
N SER A 12 -12.01 16.49 -15.64
CA SER A 12 -11.40 15.82 -16.79
C SER A 12 -12.41 14.82 -17.39
N LYS A 13 -13.30 15.26 -18.28
CA LYS A 13 -14.11 14.34 -19.11
C LYS A 13 -13.28 13.62 -20.18
N TRP A 14 -12.12 14.16 -20.54
CA TRP A 14 -11.15 13.63 -21.49
C TRP A 14 -9.75 13.93 -20.96
N ASN A 15 -8.80 13.01 -21.13
CA ASN A 15 -7.43 13.11 -20.59
C ASN A 15 -6.57 14.21 -21.29
N GLY A 16 -7.12 15.31 -21.82
CA GLY A 16 -6.36 16.40 -22.47
C GLY A 16 -5.33 15.97 -23.52
N GLN A 17 -4.30 16.79 -23.73
CA GLN A 17 -3.22 16.53 -24.69
C GLN A 17 -2.11 15.67 -24.05
N PRO A 18 -1.81 14.47 -24.56
CA PRO A 18 -0.76 13.62 -23.99
C PRO A 18 0.63 14.23 -24.20
N LEU A 19 1.44 14.24 -23.15
CA LEU A 19 2.83 14.68 -23.18
C LEU A 19 3.74 13.45 -23.38
N PHE A 20 3.61 12.78 -24.53
CA PHE A 20 4.25 11.47 -24.78
C PHE A 20 5.78 11.53 -24.99
N GLU A 21 6.34 12.69 -25.31
CA GLU A 21 7.79 12.90 -25.48
C GLU A 21 8.50 13.34 -24.19
N THR A 22 7.79 13.40 -23.07
CA THR A 22 8.36 13.82 -21.78
C THR A 22 9.60 12.99 -21.44
N MET A 23 10.73 13.65 -21.21
CA MET A 23 12.01 13.00 -20.90
C MET A 23 12.11 12.59 -19.43
N SER A 24 11.59 13.42 -18.53
CA SER A 24 11.52 13.12 -17.10
C SER A 24 10.34 13.82 -16.44
N ALA A 25 9.73 13.17 -15.45
CA ALA A 25 8.69 13.75 -14.61
C ALA A 25 8.89 13.28 -13.17
N MET A 26 9.30 14.19 -12.30
CA MET A 26 9.67 13.91 -10.91
C MET A 26 8.69 14.61 -9.98
N VAL A 27 7.96 13.82 -9.19
CA VAL A 27 7.06 14.30 -8.14
C VAL A 27 7.80 14.28 -6.81
N GLU A 28 7.70 15.36 -6.07
CA GLU A 28 8.26 15.54 -4.73
C GLU A 28 7.12 15.92 -3.79
N GLU A 29 6.87 15.11 -2.75
CA GLU A 29 5.88 15.40 -1.71
C GLU A 29 6.48 15.20 -0.32
N GLU A 30 6.28 16.19 0.55
CA GLU A 30 6.62 16.16 1.97
C GLU A 30 5.37 16.30 2.82
N LEU A 31 5.34 15.59 3.95
CA LEU A 31 4.24 15.65 4.91
C LEU A 31 4.11 17.07 5.45
N ASN A 32 2.91 17.66 5.33
CA ASN A 32 2.63 19.04 5.70
C ASN A 32 3.52 20.09 5.00
N GLY A 33 4.18 19.73 3.90
CA GLY A 33 5.15 20.59 3.22
C GLY A 33 4.98 20.60 1.71
N THR A 34 6.11 20.48 1.01
CA THR A 34 6.21 20.56 -0.45
C THR A 34 5.29 19.57 -1.16
N PHE A 35 4.69 19.96 -2.30
CA PHE A 35 4.09 19.04 -3.27
C PHE A 35 4.20 19.61 -4.66
N GLN A 36 5.24 19.16 -5.36
CA GLN A 36 5.69 19.74 -6.62
C GLN A 36 5.96 18.67 -7.65
N LEU A 37 5.87 19.07 -8.91
CA LEU A 37 6.21 18.26 -10.07
C LEU A 37 7.23 19.03 -10.89
N ARG A 38 8.35 18.39 -11.21
CA ARG A 38 9.36 18.89 -12.16
C ARG A 38 9.28 18.05 -13.43
N VAL A 39 9.12 18.70 -14.59
CA VAL A 39 9.01 18.02 -15.89
C VAL A 39 10.11 18.52 -16.81
N THR A 40 10.81 17.62 -17.48
CA THR A 40 11.71 17.96 -18.59
C THR A 40 11.09 17.45 -19.89
N TYR A 41 10.86 18.34 -20.84
CA TYR A 41 10.24 18.05 -22.12
C TYR A 41 11.18 18.45 -23.28
N PRO A 42 11.35 17.63 -24.33
CA PRO A 42 12.29 17.94 -25.41
C PRO A 42 11.69 18.95 -26.41
N ILE A 43 12.55 19.75 -27.02
CA ILE A 43 12.19 20.59 -28.18
C ILE A 43 12.34 19.72 -29.42
N THR A 44 11.20 19.29 -29.99
CA THR A 44 11.14 18.43 -31.18
C THR A 44 10.25 19.02 -32.26
N ASP A 45 10.35 18.47 -33.47
CA ASP A 45 9.53 18.85 -34.63
C ASP A 45 8.02 18.59 -34.44
N SER A 46 7.61 17.96 -33.34
CA SER A 46 6.18 17.75 -33.00
C SER A 46 5.44 19.05 -32.67
N GLY A 47 6.17 20.09 -32.25
CA GLY A 47 5.62 21.38 -31.84
C GLY A 47 4.84 21.36 -30.51
N ILE A 48 4.78 20.23 -29.79
CA ILE A 48 4.02 20.14 -28.51
C ILE A 48 4.66 21.00 -27.42
N HIS A 49 5.99 21.15 -27.43
CA HIS A 49 6.69 22.02 -26.49
C HIS A 49 6.21 23.49 -26.57
N GLU A 50 5.67 23.93 -27.71
CA GLU A 50 5.10 25.27 -27.91
C GLU A 50 3.73 25.47 -27.23
N THR A 51 3.05 24.37 -26.87
CA THR A 51 1.75 24.43 -26.17
C THR A 51 1.90 24.54 -24.66
N LEU A 52 3.10 24.28 -24.12
CA LEU A 52 3.40 24.41 -22.69
C LEU A 52 3.42 25.89 -22.30
N ARG A 53 2.44 26.30 -21.47
CA ARG A 53 2.30 27.69 -20.99
C ARG A 53 2.15 27.74 -19.48
N ALA A 54 2.54 28.88 -18.91
CA ALA A 54 2.33 29.15 -17.50
C ALA A 54 0.83 29.15 -17.18
N ASP A 55 0.49 28.69 -15.98
CA ASP A 55 -0.87 28.47 -15.46
C ASP A 55 -1.72 27.41 -16.18
N GLU A 56 -1.16 26.68 -17.16
CA GLU A 56 -1.76 25.44 -17.64
C GLU A 56 -1.64 24.33 -16.59
N LEU A 57 -2.44 23.27 -16.77
CA LEU A 57 -2.51 22.15 -15.83
C LEU A 57 -1.87 20.89 -16.41
N ILE A 58 -1.13 20.18 -15.57
CA ILE A 58 -0.58 18.87 -15.87
C ILE A 58 -1.24 17.85 -14.95
N LEU A 59 -1.90 16.86 -15.54
CA LEU A 59 -2.42 15.70 -14.85
C LEU A 59 -1.31 14.64 -14.78
N CYS A 60 -0.86 14.33 -13.56
CA CYS A 60 0.31 13.50 -13.30
C CYS A 60 -0.05 12.37 -12.32
N PRO A 61 0.37 11.11 -12.57
CA PRO A 61 0.21 10.03 -11.59
C PRO A 61 1.08 10.27 -10.35
N THR A 62 0.57 9.90 -9.19
CA THR A 62 1.26 9.86 -7.89
C THR A 62 0.95 8.53 -7.19
N PRO A 63 1.76 8.10 -6.20
CA PRO A 63 1.69 6.74 -5.66
C PRO A 63 0.36 6.35 -4.97
N ASP A 64 -0.11 7.13 -3.99
CA ASP A 64 -1.26 6.77 -3.12
C ASP A 64 -2.57 7.44 -3.58
N LEU A 65 -2.46 8.64 -4.14
CA LEU A 65 -3.62 9.48 -4.48
C LEU A 65 -4.02 9.38 -5.97
N GLY A 66 -3.37 8.51 -6.74
CA GLY A 66 -3.62 8.35 -8.17
C GLY A 66 -3.22 9.60 -8.96
N LYS A 67 -4.04 10.02 -9.93
CA LYS A 67 -3.70 11.20 -10.76
C LYS A 67 -4.05 12.50 -10.05
N GLN A 68 -3.05 13.37 -9.92
CA GLN A 68 -3.14 14.68 -9.27
C GLN A 68 -2.88 15.81 -10.27
N LEU A 69 -3.51 16.95 -10.04
CA LEU A 69 -3.37 18.15 -10.85
C LEU A 69 -2.22 19.04 -10.35
N PHE A 70 -1.33 19.42 -11.25
CA PHE A 70 -0.23 20.35 -11.00
C PHE A 70 -0.33 21.54 -11.94
N ARG A 71 -0.19 22.75 -11.42
CA ARG A 71 -0.17 23.98 -12.24
C ARG A 71 1.25 24.38 -12.59
N VAL A 72 1.49 24.61 -13.87
CA VAL A 72 2.78 25.11 -14.37
C VAL A 72 3.00 26.53 -13.85
N LYS A 73 4.04 26.76 -13.05
CA LYS A 73 4.37 28.08 -12.49
C LYS A 73 5.62 28.68 -13.10
N HIS A 74 6.64 27.86 -13.34
CA HIS A 74 7.86 28.30 -14.00
C HIS A 74 8.14 27.45 -15.23
N ILE A 75 8.52 28.12 -16.31
CA ILE A 75 8.94 27.50 -17.58
C ILE A 75 10.33 28.04 -17.88
N LYS A 76 11.27 27.12 -18.08
CA LYS A 76 12.66 27.44 -18.42
C LYS A 76 13.02 26.72 -19.71
N ILE A 77 13.20 27.50 -20.77
CA ILE A 77 13.59 27.01 -22.09
C ILE A 77 15.12 26.96 -22.15
N GLN A 78 15.66 25.82 -22.55
CA GLN A 78 17.09 25.56 -22.78
C GLN A 78 17.33 25.25 -24.26
N ASP A 79 18.58 24.90 -24.61
CA ASP A 79 19.00 24.67 -25.99
C ASP A 79 18.14 23.59 -26.68
N ASP A 80 17.92 22.45 -26.02
CA ASP A 80 17.18 21.30 -26.59
C ASP A 80 15.96 20.86 -25.73
N THR A 81 15.69 21.54 -24.61
CA THR A 81 14.66 21.11 -23.64
C THR A 81 13.90 22.28 -23.03
N VAL A 82 12.72 21.97 -22.48
CA VAL A 82 11.88 22.84 -21.67
C VAL A 82 11.73 22.20 -20.30
N GLU A 83 12.18 22.89 -19.25
CA GLU A 83 11.98 22.50 -17.86
C GLU A 83 10.74 23.23 -17.30
N LEU A 84 9.82 22.47 -16.73
CA LEU A 84 8.63 22.98 -16.06
C LEU A 84 8.74 22.72 -14.56
N GLU A 85 8.48 23.76 -13.77
CA GLU A 85 8.25 23.63 -12.33
C GLU A 85 6.77 23.89 -12.05
N CYS A 86 6.11 22.86 -11.53
CA CYS A 86 4.68 22.82 -11.35
C CYS A 86 4.35 22.61 -9.87
N TYR A 87 3.39 23.37 -9.35
CA TYR A 87 2.93 23.23 -7.97
C TYR A 87 1.61 22.49 -7.94
N HIS A 88 1.37 21.69 -6.89
CA HIS A 88 0.08 21.02 -6.72
C HIS A 88 -1.07 22.03 -6.76
N ILE A 89 -2.21 21.64 -7.34
CA ILE A 89 -3.38 22.52 -7.55
C ILE A 89 -3.85 23.26 -6.30
N SER A 90 -3.63 22.69 -5.11
CA SER A 90 -3.92 23.34 -3.83
C SER A 90 -3.24 24.70 -3.67
N ASP A 91 -2.08 24.93 -4.28
CA ASP A 91 -1.34 26.20 -4.16
C ASP A 91 -2.12 27.41 -4.72
N ASP A 92 -3.06 27.18 -5.65
CA ASP A 92 -3.93 28.22 -6.21
C ASP A 92 -4.72 29.00 -5.15
N VAL A 93 -5.08 28.33 -4.05
CA VAL A 93 -5.85 28.93 -2.95
C VAL A 93 -4.99 29.30 -1.75
N MET A 94 -3.73 28.84 -1.68
CA MET A 94 -2.87 29.05 -0.51
C MET A 94 -2.54 30.53 -0.25
N LYS A 95 -2.60 31.38 -1.28
CA LYS A 95 -2.36 32.83 -1.17
C LYS A 95 -3.62 33.65 -0.87
N ARG A 96 -4.77 33.02 -0.65
CA ARG A 96 -6.03 33.72 -0.34
C ARG A 96 -5.94 34.39 1.03
N GLN A 97 -6.46 35.62 1.12
CA GLN A 97 -6.48 36.36 2.38
C GLN A 97 -7.57 35.85 3.31
N ILE A 98 -7.20 35.62 4.56
CA ILE A 98 -8.01 35.17 5.67
C ILE A 98 -8.08 36.31 6.69
N LYS A 99 -9.30 36.75 7.01
CA LYS A 99 -9.53 37.74 8.05
C LYS A 99 -9.29 37.14 9.44
N PRO A 100 -8.99 37.95 10.46
CA PRO A 100 -8.93 37.51 11.85
C PRO A 100 -10.14 36.67 12.24
N PHE A 101 -9.88 35.52 12.84
CA PHE A 101 -10.92 34.64 13.37
C PHE A 101 -10.39 33.78 14.51
N SER A 102 -11.31 33.30 15.34
CA SER A 102 -11.00 32.40 16.45
C SER A 102 -11.90 31.17 16.42
N ALA A 103 -11.34 30.03 16.79
CA ALA A 103 -12.04 28.77 16.97
C ALA A 103 -11.67 28.22 18.36
N THR A 104 -12.48 28.53 19.37
CA THR A 104 -12.17 28.21 20.78
C THR A 104 -12.80 26.88 21.19
N ASN A 105 -11.98 25.96 21.68
CA ASN A 105 -12.40 24.65 22.18
C ASN A 105 -13.30 23.90 21.18
N THR A 106 -12.88 23.85 19.91
CA THR A 106 -13.65 23.19 18.85
C THR A 106 -12.84 22.10 18.14
N THR A 107 -13.52 21.23 17.39
CA THR A 107 -12.86 20.21 16.56
C THR A 107 -12.11 20.86 15.38
N CYS A 108 -11.16 20.13 14.78
CA CYS A 108 -10.44 20.62 13.60
C CYS A 108 -11.39 20.95 12.45
N GLN A 109 -12.41 20.10 12.23
CA GLN A 109 -13.45 20.38 11.23
C GLN A 109 -14.15 21.72 11.45
N SER A 110 -14.48 22.05 12.71
CA SER A 110 -15.14 23.32 13.04
C SER A 110 -14.20 24.51 12.83
N ALA A 111 -12.90 24.35 13.08
CA ALA A 111 -11.90 25.36 12.80
C ALA A 111 -11.71 25.58 11.28
N LEU A 112 -11.71 24.50 10.49
CA LEU A 112 -11.65 24.56 9.02
C LEU A 112 -12.89 25.25 8.43
N LEU A 113 -14.10 25.01 8.97
CA LEU A 113 -15.28 25.76 8.53
C LEU A 113 -15.12 27.26 8.77
N ARG A 114 -14.64 27.66 9.95
CA ARG A 114 -14.40 29.08 10.26
C ARG A 114 -13.30 29.69 9.41
N LEU A 115 -12.25 28.92 9.09
CA LEU A 115 -11.21 29.32 8.15
C LEU A 115 -11.79 29.66 6.77
N VAL A 116 -12.67 28.79 6.26
CA VAL A 116 -13.35 29.00 4.97
C VAL A 116 -14.26 30.23 5.02
N GLU A 117 -15.02 30.42 6.11
CA GLU A 117 -15.87 31.60 6.33
C GLU A 117 -15.06 32.91 6.44
N ALA A 118 -13.87 32.85 7.04
CA ALA A 118 -12.97 33.98 7.20
C ALA A 118 -12.24 34.37 5.90
N CYS A 119 -12.30 33.53 4.85
CA CYS A 119 -11.69 33.82 3.57
C CYS A 119 -12.38 35.02 2.88
N SER A 120 -11.60 36.01 2.48
CA SER A 120 -12.12 37.24 1.87
C SER A 120 -12.67 37.04 0.45
N SER A 121 -12.45 35.88 -0.16
CA SER A 121 -12.87 35.56 -1.51
C SER A 121 -13.30 34.10 -1.60
N ASP A 122 -14.17 33.80 -2.57
CA ASP A 122 -14.60 32.44 -2.83
C ASP A 122 -13.41 31.49 -3.08
N LEU A 123 -13.41 30.36 -2.38
CA LEU A 123 -12.46 29.26 -2.55
C LEU A 123 -12.88 28.32 -3.69
N GLY A 124 -14.03 28.56 -4.33
CA GLY A 124 -14.47 27.85 -5.52
C GLY A 124 -14.81 26.39 -5.23
N ILE A 125 -14.16 25.47 -5.93
CA ILE A 125 -14.41 24.02 -5.81
C ILE A 125 -13.55 23.34 -4.73
N PHE A 126 -12.72 24.11 -4.02
CA PHE A 126 -11.88 23.56 -2.97
C PHE A 126 -12.70 23.22 -1.73
N SER A 127 -12.42 22.06 -1.14
CA SER A 127 -13.10 21.56 0.06
C SER A 127 -12.10 21.18 1.13
N PHE A 128 -12.50 21.37 2.40
CA PHE A 128 -11.66 21.16 3.58
C PHE A 128 -12.40 20.25 4.56
N ASP A 129 -11.73 19.19 5.00
CA ASP A 129 -12.34 18.13 5.82
C ASP A 129 -11.34 17.60 6.86
N SER A 130 -11.80 17.04 7.97
CA SER A 130 -10.93 16.49 9.02
C SER A 130 -11.60 15.37 9.83
N ASP A 131 -10.79 14.39 10.24
CA ASP A 131 -11.17 13.33 11.19
C ASP A 131 -10.62 13.54 12.60
N VAL A 132 -9.95 14.67 12.87
CA VAL A 132 -9.41 15.03 14.19
C VAL A 132 -10.54 15.58 15.08
N THR A 133 -10.91 14.81 16.11
CA THR A 133 -12.05 15.12 16.98
C THR A 133 -11.66 15.85 18.26
N GLU A 134 -10.37 15.86 18.61
CA GLU A 134 -9.83 16.47 19.81
C GLU A 134 -10.03 18.00 19.76
N PRO A 135 -10.68 18.59 20.77
CA PRO A 135 -10.93 20.02 20.78
C PRO A 135 -9.65 20.80 21.11
N HIS A 136 -9.34 21.80 20.29
CA HIS A 136 -8.27 22.76 20.54
C HIS A 136 -8.77 24.18 20.30
N THR A 137 -7.92 25.16 20.61
CA THR A 137 -8.17 26.58 20.40
C THR A 137 -7.18 27.14 19.40
N TYR A 138 -7.70 27.79 18.35
CA TYR A 138 -6.93 28.57 17.40
C TYR A 138 -7.41 30.01 17.41
N VAL A 139 -6.48 30.96 17.40
CA VAL A 139 -6.76 32.39 17.39
C VAL A 139 -5.83 33.06 16.39
N SER A 140 -6.41 33.87 15.51
CA SER A 140 -5.70 34.73 14.57
C SER A 140 -6.21 36.15 14.72
N ASP A 141 -5.33 37.05 15.15
CA ASP A 141 -5.66 38.46 15.41
C ASP A 141 -5.27 39.39 14.25
N GLU A 142 -4.58 38.85 13.24
CA GLU A 142 -4.10 39.58 12.07
C GLU A 142 -4.65 38.97 10.76
N ASP A 143 -4.60 39.74 9.68
CA ASP A 143 -4.89 39.25 8.34
C ASP A 143 -3.77 38.29 7.90
N LEU A 144 -4.13 37.03 7.64
CA LEU A 144 -3.20 35.97 7.23
C LEU A 144 -3.50 35.51 5.79
N THR A 145 -2.57 34.78 5.20
CA THR A 145 -2.87 33.94 4.03
C THR A 145 -3.42 32.57 4.45
N LEU A 146 -4.11 31.87 3.55
CA LEU A 146 -4.59 30.51 3.80
C LEU A 146 -3.41 29.58 4.14
N TYR A 147 -2.27 29.74 3.48
CA TYR A 147 -1.04 29.02 3.83
C TYR A 147 -0.64 29.27 5.29
N GLN A 148 -0.62 30.53 5.72
CA GLN A 148 -0.24 30.91 7.09
C GLN A 148 -1.20 30.32 8.13
N ALA A 149 -2.50 30.49 7.91
CA ALA A 149 -3.51 30.00 8.83
C ALA A 149 -3.60 28.46 8.87
N LEU A 150 -3.40 27.78 7.74
CA LEU A 150 -3.57 26.34 7.62
C LEU A 150 -2.28 25.55 7.90
N MET A 151 -1.14 25.96 7.35
CA MET A 151 0.08 25.15 7.23
C MET A 151 1.34 25.72 7.87
N ASP A 152 1.42 27.03 8.13
CA ASP A 152 2.67 27.69 8.52
C ASP A 152 3.05 27.42 9.98
N GLY A 153 3.68 26.26 10.20
CA GLY A 153 4.27 25.87 11.46
C GLY A 153 3.26 25.52 12.56
N LYS A 154 3.75 25.49 13.81
CA LYS A 154 3.02 24.98 14.98
C LYS A 154 1.78 25.82 15.35
N HIS A 155 1.75 27.09 14.96
CA HIS A 155 0.65 28.01 15.25
C HIS A 155 -0.45 28.00 14.18
N SER A 156 -0.27 27.25 13.10
CA SER A 156 -1.31 27.01 12.09
C SER A 156 -2.37 26.02 12.59
N ILE A 157 -3.46 25.84 11.85
CA ILE A 157 -4.48 24.82 12.15
C ILE A 157 -3.86 23.41 12.12
N LEU A 158 -2.99 23.09 11.16
CA LEU A 158 -2.29 21.80 11.14
C LEU A 158 -1.42 21.61 12.39
N GLY A 159 -0.71 22.65 12.80
CA GLY A 159 0.14 22.61 14.00
C GLY A 159 -0.66 22.49 15.30
N THR A 160 -1.78 23.21 15.40
CA THR A 160 -2.61 23.26 16.60
C THR A 160 -3.32 21.93 16.87
N TRP A 161 -3.78 21.25 15.81
CA TRP A 161 -4.45 19.95 15.91
C TRP A 161 -3.50 18.76 15.65
N GLU A 162 -2.20 19.02 15.53
CA GLU A 162 -1.18 18.00 15.23
C GLU A 162 -1.57 17.10 14.04
N GLY A 163 -2.21 17.70 13.04
CA GLY A 163 -2.83 17.00 11.92
C GLY A 163 -1.89 16.77 10.74
N GLU A 164 -2.20 15.77 9.94
CA GLU A 164 -1.48 15.36 8.75
C GLU A 164 -2.30 15.67 7.49
N LEU A 165 -1.79 16.58 6.66
CA LEU A 165 -2.46 17.05 5.47
C LEU A 165 -2.38 16.03 4.34
N VAL A 166 -3.54 15.75 3.75
CA VAL A 166 -3.70 15.02 2.49
C VAL A 166 -4.28 15.99 1.46
N ARG A 167 -3.59 16.15 0.33
CA ARG A 167 -4.00 17.00 -0.79
C ARG A 167 -4.41 16.12 -1.96
N ASP A 168 -5.72 15.92 -2.12
CA ASP A 168 -6.30 15.15 -3.23
C ASP A 168 -7.07 16.09 -4.16
N ASN A 169 -6.37 16.60 -5.18
CA ASN A 169 -6.86 17.58 -6.12
C ASN A 169 -7.49 18.79 -5.39
N PHE A 170 -8.81 18.97 -5.50
CA PHE A 170 -9.54 20.06 -4.86
C PHE A 170 -9.98 19.75 -3.42
N ARG A 171 -9.69 18.56 -2.90
CA ARG A 171 -10.01 18.15 -1.53
C ARG A 171 -8.77 18.16 -0.64
N LEU A 172 -8.79 18.98 0.40
CA LEU A 172 -7.77 19.04 1.43
C LEU A 172 -8.33 18.39 2.71
N MET A 173 -7.67 17.33 3.19
CA MET A 173 -8.08 16.62 4.39
C MET A 173 -7.01 16.71 5.47
N VAL A 174 -7.39 17.12 6.67
CA VAL A 174 -6.52 17.08 7.86
C VAL A 174 -6.82 15.79 8.61
N LYS A 175 -5.94 14.80 8.48
CA LYS A 175 -6.09 13.51 9.15
C LYS A 175 -5.34 13.48 10.48
N LYS A 176 -5.86 12.75 11.47
CA LYS A 176 -5.09 12.43 12.69
C LYS A 176 -3.86 11.59 12.37
N HIS A 177 -4.01 10.62 11.47
CA HIS A 177 -2.91 9.79 10.95
C HIS A 177 -3.15 9.47 9.46
N ARG A 178 -2.22 9.85 8.57
CA ARG A 178 -2.32 9.63 7.11
C ARG A 178 -1.99 8.20 6.70
N GLY A 179 -0.96 7.59 7.31
CA GLY A 179 -0.50 6.23 6.99
C GLY A 179 -0.74 5.21 8.09
N LYS A 180 -0.17 4.01 7.92
CA LYS A 180 -0.34 2.85 8.80
C LYS A 180 1.00 2.32 9.29
N ASP A 181 1.01 1.64 10.44
CA ASP A 181 2.17 0.83 10.86
C ASP A 181 2.24 -0.39 9.94
N LYS A 182 3.25 -0.41 9.08
CA LYS A 182 3.57 -1.51 8.19
C LYS A 182 4.73 -2.27 8.83
N ASP A 183 4.55 -3.58 9.05
CA ASP A 183 5.61 -4.50 9.51
C ASP A 183 6.68 -4.77 8.42
N VAL A 184 6.95 -3.78 7.58
CA VAL A 184 7.94 -3.82 6.51
C VAL A 184 9.32 -3.62 7.13
N ILE A 185 10.23 -4.54 6.84
CA ILE A 185 11.63 -4.50 7.30
C ILE A 185 12.52 -4.08 6.14
N LEU A 186 13.06 -2.86 6.19
CA LEU A 186 14.02 -2.37 5.21
C LEU A 186 15.45 -2.79 5.60
N THR A 187 16.07 -3.69 4.83
CA THR A 187 17.43 -4.19 5.10
C THR A 187 18.44 -3.89 4.00
N SER A 188 19.69 -3.61 4.40
CA SER A 188 20.82 -3.24 3.52
C SER A 188 21.26 -4.34 2.54
N HIS A 189 20.64 -5.52 2.58
CA HIS A 189 20.99 -6.66 1.74
C HIS A 189 19.90 -7.04 0.73
N HIS A 190 18.76 -6.34 0.74
CA HIS A 190 17.63 -6.67 -0.11
C HIS A 190 17.01 -5.44 -0.80
N ASN A 191 16.63 -4.38 -0.05
CA ASN A 191 15.72 -3.33 -0.55
C ASN A 191 16.32 -1.91 -0.54
N LEU A 192 17.64 -1.77 -0.29
CA LEU A 192 18.33 -0.47 -0.22
C LEU A 192 19.39 -0.35 -1.32
N LYS A 193 19.18 0.59 -2.25
CA LYS A 193 20.18 0.98 -3.26
C LYS A 193 21.23 1.92 -2.63
N ALA A 194 20.77 2.89 -1.86
CA ALA A 194 21.60 3.79 -1.09
C ALA A 194 20.96 4.07 0.29
N TYR A 195 21.83 4.29 1.28
CA TYR A 195 21.46 4.63 2.66
C TYR A 195 22.26 5.86 3.06
N GLU A 196 21.56 6.93 3.45
CA GLU A 196 22.16 8.15 3.97
C GLU A 196 21.57 8.45 5.36
N ASP A 197 22.46 8.76 6.31
CA ASP A 197 22.12 9.09 7.71
C ASP A 197 22.82 10.40 8.06
N LYS A 198 22.05 11.48 8.17
CA LYS A 198 22.55 12.82 8.45
C LYS A 198 22.17 13.21 9.87
N LEU A 199 23.16 13.65 10.64
CA LEU A 199 23.02 14.11 12.02
C LEU A 199 23.28 15.62 12.05
N TYR A 200 22.34 16.38 12.60
CA TYR A 200 22.40 17.84 12.67
C TYR A 200 22.35 18.32 14.11
N SER A 201 23.41 19.00 14.55
CA SER A 201 23.52 19.59 15.90
C SER A 201 23.34 21.10 15.92
N ASP A 202 23.09 21.71 14.77
CA ASP A 202 22.95 23.16 14.60
C ASP A 202 21.65 23.71 15.21
N LYS A 203 20.59 22.89 15.24
CA LYS A 203 19.27 23.23 15.79
C LYS A 203 19.06 22.85 17.26
N VAL A 204 20.05 22.22 17.91
CA VAL A 204 19.94 21.84 19.32
C VAL A 204 19.80 23.11 20.18
N ILE A 205 18.90 23.07 21.16
CA ILE A 205 18.67 24.11 22.18
C ILE A 205 18.69 23.41 23.53
N THR A 206 19.62 23.79 24.41
CA THR A 206 19.78 23.21 25.75
C THR A 206 19.36 24.17 26.87
N ARG A 207 19.10 25.43 26.56
CA ARG A 207 18.61 26.45 27.50
C ARG A 207 17.58 27.34 26.81
N ILE A 208 16.45 27.53 27.48
CA ILE A 208 15.37 28.40 27.03
C ILE A 208 15.25 29.60 27.97
N TYR A 209 15.16 30.78 27.37
CA TYR A 209 14.71 32.00 27.99
C TYR A 209 13.24 32.22 27.59
N ALA A 210 12.31 31.91 28.49
CA ALA A 210 10.89 32.11 28.22
C ALA A 210 10.41 33.44 28.79
N THR A 211 9.60 34.17 28.02
CA THR A 211 8.97 35.44 28.42
C THR A 211 7.46 35.42 28.20
N SER A 212 6.70 36.05 29.08
CA SER A 212 5.25 36.25 28.92
C SER A 212 4.93 37.70 29.25
N THR A 213 4.33 38.42 28.29
CA THR A 213 3.87 39.79 28.49
C THR A 213 2.35 39.80 28.47
N PHE A 214 1.71 40.21 29.55
CA PHE A 214 0.24 40.28 29.66
C PHE A 214 -0.20 41.44 30.55
N GLN A 215 -1.41 41.95 30.34
CA GLN A 215 -2.03 42.94 31.22
C GLN A 215 -2.84 42.23 32.30
N ALA A 216 -2.51 42.50 33.58
CA ALA A 216 -3.26 41.98 34.70
C ALA A 216 -4.66 42.63 34.75
N GLU A 217 -5.67 41.86 35.17
CA GLU A 217 -7.06 42.31 35.20
C GLU A 217 -7.20 43.60 36.05
N GLY A 218 -7.49 44.73 35.40
CA GLY A 218 -7.61 46.05 36.03
C GLY A 218 -6.34 46.92 36.04
N SER A 219 -5.28 46.53 35.33
CA SER A 219 -4.02 47.30 35.16
C SER A 219 -3.88 47.84 33.74
N ASP A 220 -3.46 49.10 33.61
CA ASP A 220 -3.05 49.71 32.33
C ASP A 220 -1.56 49.46 32.00
N GLU A 221 -0.82 48.78 32.89
CA GLU A 221 0.59 48.45 32.71
C GLU A 221 0.78 46.97 32.36
N ASP A 222 1.66 46.71 31.38
CA ASP A 222 2.06 45.37 30.96
C ASP A 222 2.94 44.72 32.04
N THR A 223 2.55 43.50 32.44
CA THR A 223 3.35 42.65 33.33
C THR A 223 4.18 41.70 32.47
N VAL A 224 5.51 41.69 32.67
CA VAL A 224 6.44 40.78 31.99
C VAL A 224 6.96 39.75 32.98
N LEU A 225 6.70 38.47 32.71
CA LEU A 225 7.33 37.34 33.39
C LEU A 225 8.49 36.83 32.54
N SER A 226 9.60 36.44 33.19
CA SER A 226 10.72 35.79 32.52
C SER A 226 11.26 34.64 33.35
N VAL A 227 11.44 33.48 32.73
CA VAL A 227 12.01 32.28 33.35
C VAL A 227 13.10 31.68 32.47
N ILE A 228 14.10 31.09 33.12
CA ILE A 228 15.16 30.33 32.45
C ILE A 228 14.99 28.86 32.82
N VAL A 229 14.98 27.99 31.82
CA VAL A 229 14.94 26.54 32.00
C VAL A 229 16.03 25.88 31.18
N GLU A 230 16.63 24.83 31.75
CA GLU A 230 17.73 24.10 31.14
C GLU A 230 17.34 22.65 30.92
N SER A 231 17.80 22.08 29.80
CA SER A 231 17.63 20.66 29.52
C SER A 231 18.55 19.83 30.43
N PRO A 232 18.10 18.66 30.91
CA PRO A 232 18.96 17.66 31.53
C PRO A 232 20.16 17.23 30.66
N LEU A 233 20.07 17.40 29.34
CA LEU A 233 21.09 17.05 28.35
C LEU A 233 22.12 18.16 28.14
N ILE A 234 22.02 19.30 28.83
CA ILE A 234 22.91 20.46 28.65
C ILE A 234 24.40 20.11 28.76
N ASN A 235 24.76 19.16 29.63
CA ASN A 235 26.15 18.73 29.85
C ASN A 235 26.65 17.69 28.83
N GLN A 236 25.79 17.20 27.94
CA GLN A 236 26.18 16.28 26.85
C GLN A 236 26.76 17.02 25.64
N TYR A 237 26.57 18.34 25.58
CA TYR A 237 27.03 19.18 24.48
C TYR A 237 28.25 20.02 24.90
N PRO A 238 29.21 20.27 23.99
CA PRO A 238 30.42 21.02 24.33
C PRO A 238 30.17 22.50 24.68
N TYR A 239 29.03 23.04 24.26
CA TYR A 239 28.61 24.42 24.50
C TYR A 239 27.09 24.48 24.72
N VAL A 240 26.65 25.49 25.47
CA VAL A 240 25.23 25.71 25.74
C VAL A 240 24.59 26.34 24.51
N HIS A 241 23.52 25.72 24.01
CA HIS A 241 22.70 26.26 22.96
C HIS A 241 21.47 26.96 23.53
N GLU A 242 21.23 28.21 23.11
CA GLU A 242 20.28 29.10 23.76
C GLU A 242 19.22 29.60 22.78
N ALA A 243 17.95 29.63 23.21
CA ALA A 243 16.86 30.22 22.44
C ALA A 243 15.89 31.00 23.33
N ARG A 244 15.18 31.96 22.74
CA ARG A 244 14.14 32.76 23.40
C ARG A 244 12.77 32.34 22.88
N TYR A 245 11.81 32.21 23.78
CA TYR A 245 10.43 31.86 23.43
C TYR A 245 9.45 32.75 24.18
N GLU A 246 8.41 33.22 23.50
CA GLU A 246 7.39 34.10 24.08
C GLU A 246 6.02 33.40 24.16
N ASN A 247 5.34 33.56 25.28
CA ASN A 247 3.98 33.06 25.48
C ASN A 247 3.16 34.02 26.33
N ASN A 248 2.38 34.88 25.69
CA ASN A 248 1.60 35.95 26.33
C ASN A 248 0.30 35.48 26.98
N THR A 249 0.00 34.18 26.97
CA THR A 249 -1.22 33.62 27.59
C THR A 249 -1.00 33.18 29.03
N ILE A 250 0.26 32.93 29.42
CA ILE A 250 0.57 32.37 30.73
C ILE A 250 0.85 33.50 31.73
N GLN A 251 0.01 33.56 32.76
CA GLN A 251 0.07 34.65 33.75
C GLN A 251 0.82 34.30 35.04
N THR A 252 1.45 33.12 35.11
CA THR A 252 2.21 32.68 36.29
C THR A 252 3.62 32.20 35.93
N GLU A 253 4.60 32.48 36.80
CA GLU A 253 5.99 32.09 36.59
C GLU A 253 6.15 30.56 36.52
N GLU A 254 5.48 29.83 37.41
CA GLU A 254 5.50 28.36 37.41
C GLU A 254 4.85 27.77 36.16
N GLY A 255 3.72 28.35 35.70
CA GLY A 255 3.11 27.94 34.44
C GLY A 255 4.04 28.16 33.24
N LEU A 256 4.76 29.29 33.23
CA LEU A 256 5.68 29.63 32.14
C LEU A 256 6.90 28.70 32.16
N ARG A 257 7.36 28.32 33.36
CA ARG A 257 8.45 27.35 33.57
C ARG A 257 8.06 25.95 33.08
N GLN A 258 6.87 25.47 33.45
CA GLN A 258 6.37 24.16 33.01
C GLN A 258 6.18 24.14 31.50
N TRP A 259 5.64 25.21 30.91
CA TRP A 259 5.53 25.35 29.45
C TRP A 259 6.89 25.31 28.76
N ALA A 260 7.89 26.05 29.28
CA ALA A 260 9.22 26.06 28.70
C ALA A 260 9.93 24.69 28.84
N LEU A 261 9.80 24.01 29.99
CA LEU A 261 10.28 22.64 30.17
C LEU A 261 9.59 21.66 29.21
N SER A 262 8.30 21.86 28.95
CA SER A 262 7.53 21.01 28.03
C SER A 262 8.06 21.06 26.60
N LYS A 263 8.78 22.12 26.20
CA LYS A 263 9.42 22.19 24.87
C LYS A 263 10.57 21.20 24.73
N PHE A 264 11.36 20.96 25.76
CA PHE A 264 12.37 19.89 25.74
C PHE A 264 11.72 18.51 25.66
N THR A 265 10.65 18.28 26.43
CA THR A 265 10.02 16.95 26.50
C THR A 265 9.14 16.60 25.32
N HIS A 266 8.48 17.57 24.67
CA HIS A 266 7.56 17.32 23.56
C HIS A 266 8.15 17.66 22.19
N GLU A 267 8.97 18.70 22.08
CA GLU A 267 9.56 19.12 20.80
C GLU A 267 10.97 18.55 20.61
N HIS A 268 11.55 17.91 21.62
CA HIS A 268 12.87 17.27 21.60
C HIS A 268 14.00 18.17 21.07
N ILE A 269 13.85 19.49 21.27
CA ILE A 269 14.80 20.50 20.77
C ILE A 269 16.18 20.39 21.41
N ASP A 270 16.34 19.65 22.50
CA ASP A 270 17.60 19.39 23.21
C ASP A 270 18.37 18.17 22.69
N SER A 271 17.92 17.56 21.59
CA SER A 271 18.51 16.39 20.95
C SER A 271 18.99 16.68 19.52
N ILE A 272 20.09 16.05 19.10
CA ILE A 272 20.58 16.11 17.71
C ILE A 272 19.48 15.57 16.78
N SER A 273 19.13 16.34 15.74
CA SER A 273 18.16 15.86 14.74
C SER A 273 18.84 14.88 13.79
N ARG A 274 18.10 13.86 13.34
CA ARG A 274 18.67 12.75 12.57
C ARG A 274 17.78 12.40 11.39
N GLN A 275 18.21 12.74 10.19
CA GLN A 275 17.47 12.43 8.96
C GLN A 275 18.02 11.17 8.31
N ILE A 276 17.15 10.20 8.07
CA ILE A 276 17.48 8.97 7.33
C ILE A 276 16.79 9.01 5.97
N THR A 277 17.57 8.94 4.90
CA THR A 277 17.09 8.86 3.52
C THR A 277 17.48 7.52 2.92
N VAL A 278 16.50 6.88 2.27
CA VAL A 278 16.69 5.57 1.62
C VAL A 278 16.31 5.69 0.14
N GLU A 279 17.25 5.35 -0.74
CA GLU A 279 16.94 5.09 -2.16
C GLU A 279 16.54 3.63 -2.32
N ALA A 280 15.37 3.38 -2.92
CA ALA A 280 14.84 2.03 -3.12
C ALA A 280 14.66 1.73 -4.62
N TYR A 281 14.93 0.49 -5.02
CA TYR A 281 14.64 -0.06 -6.33
C TYR A 281 13.65 -1.20 -6.10
N GLN A 282 12.35 -0.91 -6.19
CA GLN A 282 11.24 -1.86 -5.94
C GLN A 282 11.33 -2.65 -4.63
N LEU A 283 10.53 -2.26 -3.63
CA LEU A 283 10.22 -3.11 -2.48
C LEU A 283 9.33 -4.27 -2.94
N ASP A 284 9.93 -5.44 -3.22
CA ASP A 284 9.38 -6.81 -3.21
C ASP A 284 7.85 -6.97 -2.95
N GLY A 285 7.00 -6.38 -3.80
CA GLY A 285 5.53 -6.37 -3.67
C GLY A 285 4.93 -5.62 -2.45
N GLN A 286 5.72 -4.87 -1.67
CA GLN A 286 5.23 -4.11 -0.51
C GLN A 286 5.54 -2.62 -0.65
N GLU A 287 4.58 -1.85 -1.16
CA GLU A 287 4.71 -0.40 -1.29
C GLU A 287 4.70 0.29 0.08
N VAL A 288 5.64 1.20 0.33
CA VAL A 288 5.63 2.13 1.48
C VAL A 288 5.12 3.47 0.98
N HIS A 289 4.08 4.03 1.61
CA HIS A 289 3.46 5.28 1.21
C HIS A 289 3.78 6.39 2.22
N LEU A 290 3.57 7.64 1.81
CA LEU A 290 3.76 8.80 2.68
C LEU A 290 2.86 8.69 3.93
N GLY A 291 3.47 8.83 5.10
CA GLY A 291 2.81 8.72 6.40
C GLY A 291 2.82 7.31 7.01
N ASP A 292 3.28 6.28 6.30
CA ASP A 292 3.43 4.94 6.86
C ASP A 292 4.61 4.86 7.83
N THR A 293 4.45 4.07 8.90
CA THR A 293 5.56 3.72 9.81
C THR A 293 6.14 2.38 9.37
N VAL A 294 7.47 2.29 9.28
CA VAL A 294 8.21 1.08 8.89
C VAL A 294 9.33 0.79 9.86
N THR A 295 9.81 -0.45 9.89
CA THR A 295 10.97 -0.83 10.72
C THR A 295 12.23 -0.86 9.85
N LEU A 296 13.15 0.07 10.09
CA LEU A 296 14.44 0.11 9.39
C LEU A 296 15.43 -0.80 10.12
N LYS A 297 15.88 -1.88 9.46
CA LYS A 297 16.87 -2.82 10.02
C LYS A 297 18.09 -2.95 9.12
N SER A 298 19.18 -2.28 9.48
CA SER A 298 20.48 -2.52 8.85
C SER A 298 21.50 -3.06 9.85
N GLN A 299 21.90 -4.31 9.66
CA GLN A 299 23.00 -4.91 10.42
C GLN A 299 24.34 -4.21 10.13
N LYS A 300 24.56 -3.79 8.87
CA LYS A 300 25.77 -3.08 8.45
C LYS A 300 25.90 -1.71 9.13
N HIS A 301 24.79 -0.99 9.29
CA HIS A 301 24.76 0.35 9.87
C HIS A 301 24.36 0.37 11.36
N LYS A 302 24.11 -0.80 11.97
CA LYS A 302 23.62 -0.97 13.36
C LYS A 302 22.33 -0.18 13.64
N VAL A 303 21.40 -0.23 12.70
CA VAL A 303 20.10 0.45 12.79
C VAL A 303 19.01 -0.60 12.97
N ASP A 304 18.20 -0.47 14.04
CA ASP A 304 16.93 -1.19 14.26
C ASP A 304 15.95 -0.20 14.92
N VAL A 305 15.25 0.58 14.09
CA VAL A 305 14.37 1.66 14.56
C VAL A 305 13.06 1.68 13.77
N LYS A 306 11.96 2.03 14.44
CA LYS A 306 10.71 2.35 13.77
C LYS A 306 10.71 3.82 13.36
N LYS A 307 10.40 4.08 12.10
CA LYS A 307 10.47 5.40 11.49
C LYS A 307 9.30 5.62 10.56
N LYS A 308 8.81 6.84 10.49
CA LYS A 308 7.67 7.24 9.64
C LYS A 308 8.15 7.86 8.34
N ALA A 309 7.57 7.47 7.22
CA ALA A 309 7.82 8.12 5.93
C ALA A 309 7.22 9.53 5.94
N VAL A 310 8.06 10.56 5.82
CA VAL A 310 7.67 11.98 5.86
C VAL A 310 7.90 12.70 4.54
N GLY A 311 8.57 12.07 3.59
CA GLY A 311 8.66 12.59 2.22
C GLY A 311 9.01 11.51 1.22
N TYR A 312 8.78 11.80 -0.05
CA TYR A 312 9.23 10.93 -1.14
C TYR A 312 9.58 11.73 -2.39
N THR A 313 10.39 11.10 -3.22
CA THR A 313 10.54 11.44 -4.64
C THR A 313 10.07 10.28 -5.49
N PHE A 314 9.30 10.57 -6.54
CA PHE A 314 8.67 9.59 -7.42
C PHE A 314 8.86 9.93 -8.89
N ASP A 315 9.17 8.92 -9.70
CA ASP A 315 9.18 9.03 -11.16
C ASP A 315 7.77 8.75 -11.69
N ALA A 316 7.12 9.76 -12.25
CA ALA A 316 5.75 9.67 -12.73
C ALA A 316 5.61 9.10 -14.16
N LEU A 317 6.72 8.88 -14.87
CA LEU A 317 6.70 8.18 -16.16
C LEU A 317 6.74 6.67 -15.95
N GLU A 318 7.65 6.23 -15.09
CA GLU A 318 7.86 4.81 -14.75
C GLU A 318 6.95 4.34 -13.60
N GLU A 319 6.30 5.27 -12.91
CA GLU A 319 5.42 5.04 -11.76
C GLU A 319 6.13 4.30 -10.60
N VAL A 320 7.36 4.72 -10.28
CA VAL A 320 8.21 4.12 -9.21
C VAL A 320 8.78 5.17 -8.25
N TYR A 321 8.93 4.79 -6.97
CA TYR A 321 9.65 5.61 -5.98
C TYR A 321 11.14 5.69 -6.32
N LEU A 322 11.69 6.90 -6.32
CA LEU A 322 13.12 7.17 -6.43
C LEU A 322 13.77 7.19 -5.04
N SER A 323 13.10 7.81 -4.06
CA SER A 323 13.56 7.89 -2.67
C SER A 323 12.39 8.04 -1.70
N VAL A 324 12.61 7.58 -0.46
CA VAL A 324 11.71 7.84 0.68
C VAL A 324 12.54 8.44 1.82
N THR A 325 12.04 9.54 2.37
CA THR A 325 12.62 10.25 3.50
C THR A 325 11.85 9.89 4.77
N PHE A 326 12.59 9.51 5.81
CA PHE A 326 12.02 9.13 7.10
C PHE A 326 12.18 10.23 8.13
N ASP A 327 11.26 10.27 9.10
CA ASP A 327 11.24 11.25 10.17
C ASP A 327 12.50 11.23 11.05
N ASP A 328 12.72 12.36 11.71
CA ASP A 328 13.86 12.52 12.61
C ASP A 328 13.60 11.93 14.00
N GLU A 329 12.34 11.62 14.34
CA GLU A 329 11.97 11.10 15.66
C GLU A 329 12.61 9.74 15.93
N VAL A 330 13.50 9.68 16.91
CA VAL A 330 14.08 8.42 17.37
C VAL A 330 13.04 7.78 18.27
N SER A 331 12.27 6.82 17.75
CA SER A 331 11.55 5.89 18.61
C SER A 331 12.59 5.04 19.35
N PHE A 332 12.99 5.50 20.53
CA PHE A 332 13.95 4.78 21.36
C PHE A 332 13.22 3.56 21.93
N THR A 333 13.33 2.42 21.27
CA THR A 333 13.15 1.13 21.93
C THR A 333 14.38 0.94 22.83
N THR A 334 14.37 1.56 24.01
CA THR A 334 15.38 1.41 25.06
C THR A 334 15.37 -0.02 25.59
N SER A 335 15.92 -0.93 24.79
CA SER A 335 16.52 -2.17 25.22
C SER A 335 17.87 -1.81 25.87
N GLY A 336 17.80 -1.21 27.06
CA GLY A 336 18.96 -0.71 27.78
C GLY A 336 18.53 -0.06 29.08
N SER A 337 18.58 -0.83 30.17
CA SER A 337 18.11 -0.43 31.48
C SER A 337 18.93 0.73 32.08
N SER A 338 18.27 1.81 32.51
CA SER A 338 18.69 2.60 33.69
C SER A 338 17.64 3.67 34.06
N GLY A 339 16.91 3.48 35.16
CA GLY A 339 16.17 4.55 35.85
C GLY A 339 14.68 4.25 36.15
N PRO A 340 14.11 4.71 37.28
CA PRO A 340 13.17 3.92 38.08
C PRO A 340 11.70 4.32 37.89
N HIS A 341 11.03 3.90 36.82
CA HIS A 341 9.56 3.91 36.74
C HIS A 341 9.04 2.73 35.92
N SER A 342 9.20 1.50 36.42
CA SER A 342 8.79 0.26 35.71
C SER A 342 7.47 -0.36 36.18
N LEU A 343 6.69 0.32 37.03
CA LEU A 343 5.37 -0.18 37.46
C LEU A 343 4.23 0.72 36.95
N THR A 344 4.44 2.03 36.88
CA THR A 344 3.44 2.97 36.36
C THR A 344 3.34 2.92 34.83
N SER A 345 4.44 2.69 34.11
CA SER A 345 4.40 2.47 32.66
C SER A 345 3.80 1.12 32.32
N ALA A 346 4.17 0.04 33.02
CA ALA A 346 3.55 -1.27 32.84
C ALA A 346 2.05 -1.27 33.18
N ALA A 347 1.64 -0.59 34.25
CA ALA A 347 0.22 -0.43 34.60
C ALA A 347 -0.53 0.43 33.58
N LYS A 348 0.07 1.52 33.07
CA LYS A 348 -0.54 2.38 32.05
C LYS A 348 -0.64 1.67 30.69
N THR A 349 0.36 0.88 30.31
CA THR A 349 0.30 0.02 29.12
C THR A 349 -0.74 -1.10 29.27
N ILE A 350 -0.92 -1.70 30.46
CA ILE A 350 -1.95 -2.74 30.69
C ILE A 350 -3.37 -2.15 30.79
N LEU A 351 -3.53 -0.93 31.31
CA LEU A 351 -4.81 -0.20 31.38
C LEU A 351 -5.22 0.38 30.01
N ASP A 352 -4.30 0.98 29.26
CA ASP A 352 -4.57 1.52 27.92
C ASP A 352 -4.80 0.41 26.89
N VAL A 353 -4.13 -0.74 27.00
CA VAL A 353 -4.33 -1.90 26.10
C VAL A 353 -5.67 -2.59 26.35
N ASN A 354 -6.20 -2.61 27.57
CA ASN A 354 -7.46 -3.32 27.85
C ASN A 354 -8.74 -2.50 27.56
N GLN A 355 -8.67 -1.16 27.58
CA GLN A 355 -9.84 -0.31 27.32
C GLN A 355 -9.89 0.18 25.87
N SER A 356 -8.74 0.44 25.23
CA SER A 356 -8.70 0.92 23.84
C SER A 356 -8.77 -0.20 22.79
N VAL A 357 -8.26 -1.41 23.06
CA VAL A 357 -8.17 -2.46 22.02
C VAL A 357 -9.51 -3.15 21.76
N THR A 358 -10.45 -3.16 22.69
CA THR A 358 -11.77 -3.81 22.50
C THR A 358 -12.81 -2.87 21.88
N GLU A 359 -12.86 -1.59 22.28
CA GLU A 359 -13.80 -0.61 21.71
C GLU A 359 -13.32 -0.03 20.38
N HIS A 360 -12.00 0.15 20.21
CA HIS A 360 -11.43 0.77 19.02
C HIS A 360 -11.24 -0.22 17.86
N ARG A 361 -11.01 -1.51 18.14
CA ARG A 361 -10.96 -2.57 17.11
C ARG A 361 -12.35 -2.88 16.56
N ALA A 362 -13.37 -2.98 17.43
CA ALA A 362 -14.76 -3.17 17.00
C ALA A 362 -15.34 -1.97 16.22
N SER A 363 -14.98 -0.73 16.57
CA SER A 363 -15.40 0.47 15.84
C SER A 363 -14.62 0.69 14.53
N LYS A 364 -13.31 0.38 14.50
CA LYS A 364 -12.52 0.41 13.25
C LYS A 364 -12.94 -0.70 12.29
N GLU A 365 -13.21 -1.91 12.76
CA GLU A 365 -13.72 -3.00 11.93
C GLU A 365 -15.12 -2.66 11.38
N ARG A 366 -16.00 -2.04 12.19
CA ARG A 366 -17.30 -1.50 11.74
C ARG A 366 -17.16 -0.40 10.68
N ALA A 367 -16.20 0.52 10.83
CA ALA A 367 -15.96 1.59 9.87
C ALA A 367 -15.29 1.10 8.59
N ASN A 368 -14.37 0.13 8.68
CA ASN A 368 -13.70 -0.46 7.52
C ASN A 368 -14.68 -1.34 6.73
N PHE A 369 -15.54 -2.09 7.42
CA PHE A 369 -16.59 -2.88 6.80
C PHE A 369 -17.63 -1.98 6.11
N ASN A 370 -18.10 -0.90 6.75
CA ASN A 370 -18.99 0.07 6.10
C ASN A 370 -18.35 0.76 4.89
N LYS A 371 -17.04 1.04 4.92
CA LYS A 371 -16.32 1.65 3.79
C LYS A 371 -16.13 0.67 2.62
N VAL A 372 -15.78 -0.58 2.90
CA VAL A 372 -15.65 -1.63 1.87
C VAL A 372 -17.02 -1.97 1.28
N PHE A 373 -18.05 -2.07 2.13
CA PHE A 373 -19.43 -2.27 1.71
C PHE A 373 -19.94 -1.12 0.84
N ASN A 374 -19.78 0.14 1.27
CA ASN A 374 -20.21 1.31 0.49
C ASN A 374 -19.45 1.42 -0.83
N ARG A 375 -18.15 1.12 -0.85
CA ARG A 375 -17.34 1.17 -2.08
C ARG A 375 -17.71 0.09 -3.09
N GLN A 376 -18.05 -1.11 -2.60
CA GLN A 376 -18.54 -2.19 -3.45
C GLN A 376 -19.97 -1.92 -3.95
N PHE A 377 -20.81 -1.32 -3.10
CA PHE A 377 -22.15 -0.90 -3.45
C PHE A 377 -22.14 0.22 -4.50
N GLU A 378 -21.31 1.25 -4.33
CA GLU A 378 -21.11 2.34 -5.30
C GLU A 378 -20.54 1.81 -6.62
N ARG A 379 -19.57 0.90 -6.58
CA ARG A 379 -19.02 0.28 -7.80
C ARG A 379 -20.08 -0.51 -8.58
N LEU A 380 -20.84 -1.36 -7.90
CA LEU A 380 -21.94 -2.11 -8.54
C LEU A 380 -23.03 -1.18 -9.08
N GLN A 381 -23.32 -0.08 -8.36
CA GLN A 381 -24.26 0.93 -8.82
C GLN A 381 -23.77 1.59 -10.12
N THR A 382 -22.50 2.00 -10.18
CA THR A 382 -21.90 2.60 -11.38
C THR A 382 -21.82 1.62 -12.55
N GLU A 383 -21.44 0.36 -12.32
CA GLU A 383 -21.37 -0.66 -13.39
C GLU A 383 -22.75 -0.98 -13.98
N VAL A 384 -23.81 -0.96 -13.15
CA VAL A 384 -25.20 -1.13 -13.60
C VAL A 384 -25.68 0.10 -14.38
N GLU A 385 -25.40 1.30 -13.88
CA GLU A 385 -25.74 2.57 -14.55
C GLU A 385 -25.04 2.69 -15.92
N ASP A 386 -23.75 2.36 -16.00
CA ASP A 386 -22.96 2.35 -17.24
C ASP A 386 -23.43 1.26 -18.21
N GLY A 387 -23.76 0.07 -17.70
CA GLY A 387 -24.34 -1.03 -18.48
C GLY A 387 -25.68 -0.64 -19.13
N ILE A 388 -26.53 0.07 -18.38
CA ILE A 388 -27.81 0.60 -18.89
C ILE A 388 -27.58 1.68 -19.95
N ALA A 389 -26.63 2.60 -19.72
CA ALA A 389 -26.30 3.64 -20.68
C ALA A 389 -25.76 3.07 -21.99
N MET A 390 -24.89 2.04 -21.92
CA MET A 390 -24.38 1.32 -23.09
C MET A 390 -25.48 0.56 -23.83
N ALA A 391 -26.36 -0.14 -23.12
CA ALA A 391 -27.48 -0.86 -23.73
C ALA A 391 -28.47 0.08 -24.43
N LYS A 392 -28.70 1.27 -23.87
CA LYS A 392 -29.54 2.31 -24.45
C LYS A 392 -28.90 2.93 -25.70
N ALA A 393 -27.61 3.25 -25.65
CA ALA A 393 -26.85 3.77 -26.78
C ALA A 393 -26.77 2.76 -27.94
N GLU A 394 -26.58 1.47 -27.64
CA GLU A 394 -26.55 0.39 -28.64
C GLU A 394 -27.95 0.11 -29.22
N GLY A 395 -29.01 0.26 -28.41
CA GLY A 395 -30.40 0.19 -28.85
C GLY A 395 -30.79 1.31 -29.81
N GLU A 396 -30.34 2.55 -29.53
CA GLU A 396 -30.51 3.71 -30.42
C GLU A 396 -29.71 3.56 -31.72
N ARG A 397 -28.48 3.03 -31.63
CA ARG A 397 -27.59 2.78 -32.78
C ARG A 397 -28.08 1.67 -33.71
N SER A 398 -28.76 0.65 -33.17
CA SER A 398 -29.22 -0.52 -33.92
C SER A 398 -30.64 -0.41 -34.51
N GLY A 399 -31.36 0.69 -34.26
CA GLY A 399 -32.68 0.97 -34.86
C GLY A 399 -33.80 0.02 -34.41
N LYS A 400 -33.59 -0.80 -33.38
CA LYS A 400 -34.56 -1.79 -32.88
C LYS A 400 -35.53 -1.15 -31.88
N LYS A 401 -36.62 -0.57 -32.40
CA LYS A 401 -37.69 0.07 -31.61
C LYS A 401 -38.27 -0.82 -30.49
N ALA A 402 -38.32 -2.15 -30.70
CA ALA A 402 -38.78 -3.11 -29.69
C ALA A 402 -37.82 -3.31 -28.50
N ALA A 403 -36.51 -3.06 -28.67
CA ALA A 403 -35.55 -3.05 -27.55
C ALA A 403 -35.68 -1.76 -26.72
N LEU A 404 -36.02 -0.64 -27.36
CA LEU A 404 -36.36 0.60 -26.69
C LEU A 404 -37.67 0.49 -25.88
N ASP A 405 -38.69 -0.21 -26.39
CA ASP A 405 -39.95 -0.45 -25.69
C ASP A 405 -39.81 -1.44 -24.51
N TYR A 406 -38.88 -2.40 -24.59
CA TYR A 406 -38.54 -3.31 -23.47
C TYR A 406 -37.75 -2.62 -22.34
N LEU A 407 -37.03 -1.53 -22.68
CA LEU A 407 -36.28 -0.67 -21.76
C LEU A 407 -37.13 0.49 -21.20
N ALA A 408 -38.43 0.55 -21.49
CA ALA A 408 -39.31 1.59 -20.96
C ALA A 408 -39.46 1.48 -19.42
N THR A 409 -39.31 2.64 -18.78
CA THR A 409 -38.90 2.92 -17.40
C THR A 409 -39.57 2.13 -16.27
N ASP A 410 -40.84 1.76 -16.38
CA ASP A 410 -41.63 1.39 -15.20
C ASP A 410 -41.45 -0.09 -14.77
N ALA A 411 -41.11 -0.99 -15.71
CA ALA A 411 -40.91 -2.41 -15.41
C ALA A 411 -39.48 -2.73 -14.96
N LEU A 412 -38.50 -1.94 -15.40
CA LEU A 412 -37.10 -2.09 -15.01
C LEU A 412 -36.87 -1.54 -13.61
N GLU A 413 -37.40 -0.35 -13.27
CA GLU A 413 -37.33 0.19 -11.91
C GLU A 413 -37.99 -0.75 -10.89
N ALA A 414 -39.14 -1.34 -11.22
CA ALA A 414 -39.82 -2.30 -10.35
C ALA A 414 -39.01 -3.60 -10.15
N ARG A 415 -38.31 -4.08 -11.19
CA ARG A 415 -37.47 -5.28 -11.13
C ARG A 415 -36.15 -5.04 -10.41
N VAL A 416 -35.53 -3.87 -10.63
CA VAL A 416 -34.33 -3.42 -9.93
C VAL A 416 -34.64 -3.17 -8.45
N ALA A 417 -35.77 -2.55 -8.13
CA ALA A 417 -36.23 -2.36 -6.75
C ALA A 417 -36.55 -3.69 -6.05
N ALA A 418 -37.12 -4.67 -6.77
CA ALA A 418 -37.37 -6.00 -6.24
C ALA A 418 -36.08 -6.79 -5.99
N LEU A 419 -35.08 -6.67 -6.88
CA LEU A 419 -33.75 -7.28 -6.71
C LEU A 419 -32.96 -6.61 -5.59
N GLN A 420 -32.96 -5.27 -5.52
CA GLN A 420 -32.38 -4.52 -4.40
C GLN A 420 -33.02 -4.92 -3.07
N LYS A 421 -34.35 -5.05 -3.03
CA LYS A 421 -35.08 -5.46 -1.83
C LYS A 421 -34.76 -6.89 -1.41
N ALA A 422 -34.73 -7.85 -2.33
CA ALA A 422 -34.37 -9.24 -2.02
C ALA A 422 -32.92 -9.37 -1.51
N MET A 423 -32.00 -8.59 -2.09
CA MET A 423 -30.60 -8.55 -1.65
C MET A 423 -30.45 -7.89 -0.28
N ILE A 424 -31.23 -6.85 0.03
CA ILE A 424 -31.32 -6.23 1.36
C ILE A 424 -31.91 -7.20 2.39
N ASP A 425 -32.96 -7.96 2.03
CA ASP A 425 -33.65 -8.90 2.91
C ASP A 425 -32.74 -10.10 3.29
N GLU A 426 -31.93 -10.61 2.36
CA GLU A 426 -30.97 -11.69 2.62
C GLU A 426 -29.79 -11.22 3.49
N LEU A 427 -29.28 -10.00 3.25
CA LEU A 427 -28.26 -9.36 4.09
C LEU A 427 -28.79 -8.99 5.49
N THR A 428 -30.07 -8.65 5.62
CA THR A 428 -30.67 -8.34 6.94
C THR A 428 -30.82 -9.58 7.80
N VAL A 429 -31.09 -10.76 7.23
CA VAL A 429 -31.11 -12.03 8.00
C VAL A 429 -29.72 -12.36 8.54
N SER A 430 -28.66 -12.22 7.73
CA SER A 430 -27.26 -12.35 8.19
C SER A 430 -26.94 -11.28 9.26
N SER A 431 -27.54 -10.10 9.15
CA SER A 431 -27.36 -9.02 10.12
C SER A 431 -28.03 -9.29 11.49
N SER A 432 -29.17 -9.98 11.44
CA SER A 432 -29.99 -10.27 12.62
C SER A 432 -29.34 -11.32 13.53
N ALA A 433 -28.59 -12.28 12.96
CA ALA A 433 -27.87 -13.31 13.72
C ALA A 433 -26.71 -12.72 14.54
N TRP A 434 -26.00 -11.71 14.01
CA TRP A 434 -24.97 -11.00 14.78
C TRP A 434 -25.57 -9.98 15.75
N MET A 435 -26.66 -9.29 15.40
CA MET A 435 -27.38 -8.43 16.34
C MET A 435 -27.94 -9.22 17.53
N THR A 436 -28.38 -10.47 17.33
CA THR A 436 -28.81 -11.35 18.43
C THR A 436 -27.65 -11.68 19.39
N ARG A 437 -26.41 -11.84 18.87
CA ARG A 437 -25.18 -11.97 19.66
C ARG A 437 -24.77 -10.65 20.33
N LEU A 438 -24.97 -9.51 19.66
CA LEU A 438 -24.66 -8.18 20.17
C LEU A 438 -25.62 -7.78 21.31
N VAL A 439 -26.92 -8.07 21.17
CA VAL A 439 -27.93 -7.86 22.23
C VAL A 439 -27.60 -8.71 23.46
N SER A 440 -27.06 -9.91 23.30
CA SER A 440 -26.58 -10.71 24.43
C SER A 440 -25.39 -10.07 25.19
N GLN A 441 -24.52 -9.31 24.49
CA GLN A 441 -23.46 -8.51 25.12
C GLN A 441 -23.98 -7.17 25.68
N GLN A 442 -25.00 -6.58 25.05
CA GLN A 442 -25.64 -5.36 25.53
C GLN A 442 -26.41 -5.62 26.84
N ILE A 443 -27.04 -6.79 26.99
CA ILE A 443 -27.62 -7.28 28.25
C ILE A 443 -26.55 -7.38 29.35
N LEU A 444 -25.33 -7.85 29.04
CA LEU A 444 -24.20 -7.85 29.98
C LEU A 444 -23.78 -6.43 30.38
N SER A 445 -23.80 -5.48 29.45
CA SER A 445 -23.49 -4.07 29.73
C SER A 445 -24.56 -3.37 30.59
N GLU A 446 -25.85 -3.73 30.42
CA GLU A 446 -26.94 -3.24 31.26
C GLU A 446 -26.97 -3.95 32.63
N TYR A 447 -26.52 -5.21 32.70
CA TYR A 447 -26.29 -5.92 33.96
C TYR A 447 -25.18 -5.25 34.80
N VAL A 448 -24.13 -4.75 34.14
CA VAL A 448 -23.05 -3.98 34.80
C VAL A 448 -23.52 -2.59 35.21
N LYS A 449 -24.39 -1.94 34.41
CA LYS A 449 -24.99 -0.63 34.75
C LYS A 449 -26.06 -0.68 35.84
N SER A 450 -26.62 -1.85 36.15
CA SER A 450 -27.61 -2.04 37.22
C SER A 450 -27.01 -2.43 38.57
N LEU A 451 -25.68 -2.49 38.70
CA LEU A 451 -24.99 -2.61 39.99
C LEU A 451 -25.20 -1.32 40.80
N GLU A 452 -25.91 -1.41 41.93
CA GLU A 452 -26.01 -0.29 42.87
C GLU A 452 -24.66 -0.12 43.58
N ILE A 453 -23.99 1.00 43.29
CA ILE A 453 -22.77 1.45 43.96
C ILE A 453 -23.20 2.47 45.01
N GLU A 454 -23.17 2.07 46.27
CA GLU A 454 -23.25 2.98 47.42
C GLU A 454 -21.83 3.31 47.91
N ALA A 455 -21.68 4.37 48.70
CA ALA A 455 -20.37 4.91 49.08
C ALA A 455 -19.40 3.91 49.76
N ASP A 456 -19.92 2.82 50.32
CA ASP A 456 -19.18 1.83 51.11
C ASP A 456 -19.47 0.36 50.72
N LYS A 457 -20.29 0.08 49.68
CA LYS A 457 -20.61 -1.28 49.24
C LYS A 457 -21.05 -1.38 47.76
N VAL A 458 -20.80 -2.52 47.13
CA VAL A 458 -21.31 -2.87 45.79
C VAL A 458 -22.18 -4.12 45.88
N VAL A 459 -23.44 -4.02 45.46
CA VAL A 459 -24.44 -5.10 45.57
C VAL A 459 -24.96 -5.50 44.18
N ILE A 460 -25.05 -6.81 43.94
CA ILE A 460 -25.67 -7.36 42.73
C ILE A 460 -27.19 -7.41 42.92
N PRO A 461 -28.01 -6.90 41.99
CA PRO A 461 -29.47 -6.97 42.07
C PRO A 461 -29.96 -8.40 42.31
N GLY A 462 -30.75 -8.62 43.38
CA GLY A 462 -31.28 -9.93 43.74
C GLY A 462 -30.43 -10.76 44.72
N ARG A 463 -29.26 -10.26 45.15
CA ARG A 463 -28.50 -10.82 46.29
C ARG A 463 -28.50 -9.85 47.47
N HIS A 464 -28.75 -10.37 48.67
CA HIS A 464 -28.78 -9.56 49.90
C HIS A 464 -27.40 -9.30 50.54
N THR A 465 -26.31 -9.89 50.01
CA THR A 465 -24.95 -9.73 50.54
C THR A 465 -24.04 -9.00 49.54
N PRO A 466 -23.31 -7.94 49.94
CA PRO A 466 -22.40 -7.19 49.06
C PRO A 466 -21.20 -8.01 48.61
N VAL A 467 -20.73 -7.78 47.38
CA VAL A 467 -19.55 -8.47 46.81
C VAL A 467 -18.25 -7.76 47.20
N PHE A 468 -18.35 -6.43 47.38
CA PHE A 468 -17.31 -5.57 47.91
C PHE A 468 -17.93 -4.73 49.04
N SER A 469 -17.29 -4.67 50.20
CA SER A 469 -17.69 -3.79 51.29
C SER A 469 -16.47 -3.21 52.00
N LEU A 470 -16.55 -1.93 52.35
CA LEU A 470 -15.59 -1.24 53.22
C LEU A 470 -16.21 -1.11 54.61
N ASP A 471 -15.52 -1.57 55.67
CA ASP A 471 -16.00 -1.33 57.03
C ASP A 471 -15.65 0.09 57.52
N ARG A 472 -16.18 0.48 58.69
CA ARG A 472 -15.97 1.82 59.28
C ARG A 472 -14.51 2.11 59.65
N ASP A 473 -13.66 1.10 59.68
CA ASP A 473 -12.24 1.21 59.99
C ASP A 473 -11.37 1.22 58.71
N GLY A 474 -11.99 1.18 57.53
CA GLY A 474 -11.34 1.29 56.22
C GLY A 474 -10.87 -0.04 55.63
N ASN A 475 -11.27 -1.18 56.20
CA ASN A 475 -10.85 -2.49 55.71
C ASN A 475 -11.75 -2.96 54.56
N LEU A 476 -11.12 -3.44 53.49
CA LEU A 476 -11.78 -3.96 52.30
C LEU A 476 -12.05 -5.46 52.44
N SER A 477 -13.32 -5.86 52.31
CA SER A 477 -13.73 -7.27 52.21
C SER A 477 -14.23 -7.56 50.80
N ILE A 478 -13.67 -8.60 50.18
CA ILE A 478 -14.01 -9.08 48.83
C ILE A 478 -14.50 -10.52 48.95
N ASP A 479 -15.79 -10.75 48.68
CA ASP A 479 -16.41 -12.08 48.75
C ASP A 479 -16.88 -12.52 47.36
N THR A 480 -15.94 -13.10 46.60
CA THR A 480 -16.22 -13.71 45.29
C THR A 480 -16.07 -15.23 45.36
N PRO A 481 -16.69 -16.00 44.44
CA PRO A 481 -16.54 -17.46 44.41
C PRO A 481 -15.11 -17.96 44.18
N LEU A 482 -14.21 -17.12 43.65
CA LEU A 482 -12.86 -17.49 43.21
C LEU A 482 -11.73 -16.87 44.05
N LEU A 483 -12.01 -15.85 44.86
CA LEU A 483 -11.00 -15.19 45.69
C LEU A 483 -11.64 -14.65 46.99
N LYS A 484 -11.07 -15.02 48.14
CA LYS A 484 -11.38 -14.48 49.47
C LYS A 484 -10.13 -13.85 50.06
N VAL A 485 -10.09 -12.53 50.14
CA VAL A 485 -9.00 -11.77 50.78
C VAL A 485 -9.59 -11.01 51.97
N ARG A 486 -8.98 -11.16 53.15
CA ARG A 486 -9.38 -10.48 54.39
C ARG A 486 -8.37 -9.37 54.71
N GLY A 487 -8.87 -8.22 55.18
CA GLY A 487 -8.09 -6.98 55.40
C GLY A 487 -6.89 -7.11 56.33
N GLU A 488 -6.85 -8.14 57.16
CA GLU A 488 -5.75 -8.46 58.08
C GLU A 488 -4.42 -8.88 57.41
N SER A 489 -4.32 -8.86 56.07
CA SER A 489 -3.12 -9.27 55.30
C SER A 489 -2.51 -8.19 54.38
N LEU A 490 -2.94 -6.92 54.46
CA LEU A 490 -2.45 -5.84 53.59
C LEU A 490 -1.66 -4.79 54.40
N ALA A 491 -0.47 -4.41 53.89
CA ALA A 491 0.42 -3.43 54.54
C ALA A 491 -0.17 -2.01 54.53
N THR A 492 0.03 -1.26 55.62
CA THR A 492 -0.60 0.05 55.84
C THR A 492 0.20 1.19 55.19
N GLN A 493 -0.43 2.37 55.04
CA GLN A 493 0.21 3.57 54.49
C GLN A 493 1.43 4.06 55.30
N ALA A 494 1.53 3.65 56.57
CA ALA A 494 2.70 3.91 57.41
C ALA A 494 3.90 3.01 57.04
N ASP A 495 3.63 1.79 56.57
CA ASP A 495 4.66 0.80 56.21
C ASP A 495 5.38 1.15 54.89
N LEU A 496 4.72 1.93 54.02
CA LEU A 496 5.27 2.35 52.73
C LEU A 496 6.19 3.59 52.81
N LYS A 497 6.14 4.39 53.89
CA LYS A 497 6.89 5.66 54.01
C LYS A 497 8.36 5.51 54.42
N THR A 498 8.82 4.31 54.78
CA THR A 498 10.17 4.06 55.32
C THR A 498 11.16 3.44 54.33
N ILE A 499 10.76 3.21 53.07
CA ILE A 499 11.64 2.69 52.03
C ILE A 499 12.52 3.82 51.48
N SER A 500 13.80 3.84 51.88
CA SER A 500 14.84 4.68 51.26
C SER A 500 15.77 3.78 50.44
N LEU A 501 15.90 4.08 49.14
CA LEU A 501 16.87 3.45 48.25
C LEU A 501 18.09 4.37 48.11
N THR A 502 19.27 3.89 48.49
CA THR A 502 20.54 4.60 48.26
C THR A 502 21.14 4.15 46.92
N PRO A 503 21.58 5.07 46.04
CA PRO A 503 22.24 4.70 44.78
C PRO A 503 23.57 3.99 45.02
N GLY A 504 23.83 2.90 44.29
CA GLY A 504 25.10 2.18 44.29
C GLY A 504 26.23 2.92 43.55
N PRO A 505 27.50 2.55 43.77
CA PRO A 505 28.64 3.23 43.16
C PRO A 505 28.73 3.04 41.64
N MET A 506 29.18 4.09 40.94
CA MET A 506 29.40 4.15 39.50
C MET A 506 30.54 3.20 39.08
N GLY A 507 30.33 2.40 38.03
CA GLY A 507 31.34 1.48 37.48
C GLY A 507 32.43 2.20 36.69
N ASP A 508 33.60 1.56 36.61
CA ASP A 508 34.79 2.11 35.95
C ASP A 508 34.59 2.35 34.44
N ALA A 509 35.22 3.41 33.92
CA ALA A 509 35.18 3.78 32.52
C ALA A 509 35.82 2.72 31.61
N GLY A 510 35.21 2.45 30.45
CA GLY A 510 35.75 1.56 29.43
C GLY A 510 36.98 2.13 28.72
N ALA A 511 37.84 1.25 28.19
CA ALA A 511 39.10 1.62 27.56
C ALA A 511 38.92 2.42 26.25
N ASP A 512 39.82 3.38 26.02
CA ASP A 512 39.84 4.26 24.84
C ASP A 512 39.90 3.50 23.51
N GLY A 513 39.20 4.03 22.51
CA GLY A 513 39.15 3.47 21.16
C GLY A 513 40.48 3.62 20.39
N VAL A 514 40.84 2.58 19.62
CA VAL A 514 42.04 2.59 18.77
C VAL A 514 41.73 3.27 17.43
N GLY A 515 42.30 4.45 17.20
CA GLY A 515 42.20 5.20 15.93
C GLY A 515 43.20 4.76 14.87
N ILE A 516 43.09 5.29 13.65
CA ILE A 516 44.06 5.07 12.57
C ILE A 516 45.19 6.10 12.69
N GLN A 517 46.44 5.63 12.77
CA GLN A 517 47.63 6.47 12.88
C GLN A 517 48.17 6.89 11.51
N SER A 518 48.25 5.97 10.54
CA SER A 518 48.74 6.28 9.20
C SER A 518 48.27 5.27 8.14
N ARG A 519 48.23 5.71 6.88
CA ARG A 519 48.05 4.84 5.70
C ARG A 519 49.18 5.09 4.70
N GLU A 520 49.81 4.02 4.25
CA GLU A 520 50.94 4.07 3.32
C GLU A 520 50.66 3.21 2.08
N GLN A 521 50.95 3.75 0.90
CA GLN A 521 50.80 3.07 -0.38
C GLN A 521 52.13 2.48 -0.84
N TYR A 522 52.11 1.23 -1.31
CA TYR A 522 53.27 0.51 -1.82
C TYR A 522 53.02 0.05 -3.26
N TYR A 523 54.03 0.18 -4.11
CA TYR A 523 54.00 -0.09 -5.55
C TYR A 523 55.13 -1.04 -5.97
N LEU A 524 54.87 -1.93 -6.92
CA LEU A 524 55.86 -2.87 -7.46
C LEU A 524 55.59 -3.10 -8.94
N VAL A 525 56.63 -3.07 -9.78
CA VAL A 525 56.52 -3.50 -11.19
C VAL A 525 56.96 -4.96 -11.33
N SER A 526 56.18 -5.76 -12.04
CA SER A 526 56.41 -7.20 -12.20
C SER A 526 56.12 -7.68 -13.61
N ALA A 527 56.80 -8.75 -14.03
CA ALA A 527 56.47 -9.50 -15.24
C ALA A 527 55.23 -10.39 -15.06
N GLN A 528 54.83 -10.67 -13.80
CA GLN A 528 53.74 -11.60 -13.50
C GLN A 528 52.40 -10.88 -13.29
N LYS A 529 51.34 -11.44 -13.88
CA LYS A 529 49.95 -10.95 -13.79
C LYS A 529 49.21 -11.47 -12.55
N THR A 530 49.72 -12.50 -11.88
CA THR A 530 49.13 -13.13 -10.67
C THR A 530 50.24 -13.66 -9.74
N GLY A 531 49.91 -13.94 -8.47
CA GLY A 531 50.80 -14.66 -7.55
C GLY A 531 51.67 -13.82 -6.61
N LEU A 532 51.54 -12.48 -6.61
CA LEU A 532 52.27 -11.59 -5.70
C LEU A 532 51.55 -11.36 -4.38
N THR A 533 52.32 -11.27 -3.29
CA THR A 533 51.85 -11.01 -1.92
C THR A 533 52.49 -9.76 -1.33
N ALA A 534 51.91 -9.20 -0.27
CA ALA A 534 52.47 -8.04 0.44
C ALA A 534 53.85 -8.30 1.07
N THR A 535 54.28 -9.56 1.16
CA THR A 535 55.62 -9.99 1.62
C THR A 535 56.63 -10.18 0.48
N SER A 536 56.21 -10.02 -0.78
CA SER A 536 57.10 -10.12 -1.93
C SER A 536 58.15 -9.00 -1.89
N THR A 537 59.40 -9.29 -2.27
CA THR A 537 60.49 -8.30 -2.22
C THR A 537 60.40 -7.30 -3.37
N GLY A 538 60.68 -6.01 -3.11
CA GLY A 538 60.79 -4.98 -4.15
C GLY A 538 59.72 -3.90 -4.14
N TRP A 539 58.81 -3.90 -3.17
CA TRP A 539 57.81 -2.84 -3.00
C TRP A 539 58.46 -1.50 -2.65
N SER A 540 57.98 -0.43 -3.31
CA SER A 540 58.43 0.94 -3.12
C SER A 540 57.26 1.86 -2.77
N LYS A 541 57.51 2.95 -2.04
CA LYS A 541 56.48 3.98 -1.78
C LYS A 541 56.29 4.96 -2.95
N THR A 542 57.13 4.87 -3.96
CA THR A 542 57.06 5.69 -5.19
C THR A 542 56.73 4.80 -6.38
N ILE A 543 55.87 5.27 -7.28
CA ILE A 543 55.45 4.53 -8.47
C ILE A 543 56.66 4.27 -9.38
N PRO A 544 57.08 3.01 -9.60
CA PRO A 544 58.17 2.69 -10.52
C PRO A 544 57.70 2.73 -11.98
N SER A 545 58.61 3.03 -12.90
CA SER A 545 58.32 3.05 -14.34
C SER A 545 58.13 1.63 -14.90
N LEU A 546 57.05 1.45 -15.66
CA LEU A 546 56.76 0.22 -16.40
C LEU A 546 57.76 0.03 -17.56
N THR A 547 58.11 -1.20 -17.86
CA THR A 547 58.94 -1.56 -19.03
C THR A 547 58.32 -2.71 -19.80
N SER A 548 58.80 -2.96 -21.02
CA SER A 548 58.37 -4.10 -21.83
C SER A 548 58.64 -5.47 -21.17
N ALA A 549 59.56 -5.55 -20.20
CA ALA A 549 59.84 -6.74 -19.41
C ALA A 549 59.01 -6.81 -18.10
N LEU A 550 58.84 -5.68 -17.40
CA LEU A 550 58.07 -5.57 -16.17
C LEU A 550 56.75 -4.85 -16.45
N LYS A 551 55.81 -5.61 -17.00
CA LYS A 551 54.60 -5.09 -17.64
C LYS A 551 53.48 -4.71 -16.69
N TYR A 552 53.45 -5.21 -15.45
CA TYR A 552 52.33 -5.03 -14.53
C TYR A 552 52.76 -4.19 -13.33
N LEU A 553 52.09 -3.06 -13.11
CA LEU A 553 52.24 -2.23 -11.93
C LEU A 553 51.24 -2.72 -10.88
N TRP A 554 51.75 -3.15 -9.73
CA TRP A 554 51.00 -3.64 -8.60
C TRP A 554 50.95 -2.60 -7.48
N ASN A 555 49.90 -2.64 -6.67
CA ASN A 555 49.72 -1.79 -5.50
C ASN A 555 49.10 -2.56 -4.33
N TYR A 556 49.53 -2.23 -3.10
CA TYR A 556 48.80 -2.54 -1.87
C TYR A 556 48.94 -1.40 -0.84
N GLU A 557 48.02 -1.35 0.10
CA GLU A 557 47.97 -0.35 1.18
C GLU A 557 48.29 -1.00 2.53
N LYS A 558 49.08 -0.31 3.35
CA LYS A 558 49.32 -0.66 4.76
C LYS A 558 48.71 0.42 5.66
N THR A 559 47.77 0.04 6.52
CA THR A 559 47.21 0.90 7.56
C THR A 559 47.85 0.57 8.91
N THR A 560 48.31 1.59 9.64
CA THR A 560 48.82 1.47 11.02
C THR A 560 47.85 2.16 11.98
N PHE A 561 47.52 1.51 13.09
CA PHE A 561 46.60 2.01 14.10
C PHE A 561 47.36 2.64 15.29
N THR A 562 46.69 3.48 16.09
CA THR A 562 47.30 4.21 17.22
C THR A 562 47.86 3.30 18.32
N ASN A 563 47.43 2.03 18.36
CA ASN A 563 47.98 1.00 19.24
C ASN A 563 49.19 0.23 18.64
N GLY A 564 49.69 0.64 17.48
CA GLY A 564 50.81 0.01 16.78
C GLY A 564 50.47 -1.24 15.96
N SER A 565 49.20 -1.70 15.97
CA SER A 565 48.77 -2.78 15.08
C SER A 565 48.71 -2.33 13.61
N THR A 566 48.87 -3.25 12.66
CA THR A 566 48.85 -2.92 11.22
C THR A 566 48.01 -3.91 10.41
N THR A 567 47.29 -3.43 9.41
CA THR A 567 46.58 -4.22 8.40
C THR A 567 47.11 -3.91 7.01
N VAL A 568 47.17 -4.92 6.13
CA VAL A 568 47.61 -4.77 4.73
C VAL A 568 46.56 -5.31 3.78
N THR A 569 46.35 -4.64 2.66
CA THR A 569 45.46 -5.14 1.59
C THR A 569 46.16 -6.17 0.72
N THR A 570 45.38 -7.01 0.03
CA THR A 570 45.91 -7.93 -0.97
C THR A 570 46.41 -7.15 -2.19
N PRO A 571 47.62 -7.41 -2.70
CA PRO A 571 48.14 -6.75 -3.89
C PRO A 571 47.23 -6.88 -5.12
N ILE A 572 47.03 -5.78 -5.84
CA ILE A 572 46.27 -5.72 -7.10
C ILE A 572 47.07 -5.05 -8.22
N VAL A 573 46.79 -5.41 -9.48
CA VAL A 573 47.37 -4.75 -10.66
C VAL A 573 46.61 -3.45 -10.94
N ILE A 574 47.33 -2.33 -11.01
CA ILE A 574 46.80 -0.99 -11.26
C ILE A 574 47.30 -0.36 -12.57
N GLY A 575 48.19 -1.03 -13.32
CA GLY A 575 48.66 -0.54 -14.62
C GLY A 575 49.35 -1.62 -15.46
N VAL A 576 49.27 -1.51 -16.80
CA VAL A 576 49.90 -2.44 -17.75
C VAL A 576 50.70 -1.67 -18.82
N TYR A 577 51.90 -2.13 -19.16
CA TYR A 577 52.75 -1.53 -20.19
C TYR A 577 52.18 -1.71 -21.61
N GLY A 578 52.10 -0.63 -22.40
CA GLY A 578 51.67 -0.64 -23.80
C GLY A 578 52.65 0.14 -24.70
N ASP A 579 53.11 -0.49 -25.78
CA ASP A 579 53.96 0.14 -26.82
C ASP A 579 53.06 0.65 -27.97
N LYS A 580 53.13 1.97 -28.24
CA LYS A 580 52.78 2.69 -29.50
C LYS A 580 51.51 3.54 -29.53
N GLY A 581 51.71 4.79 -29.96
CA GLY A 581 50.76 5.58 -30.75
C GLY A 581 51.33 5.91 -32.14
N GLU A 582 50.41 6.29 -33.04
CA GLU A 582 50.52 7.05 -34.31
C GLU A 582 50.40 6.33 -35.69
N ASP A 583 49.26 6.67 -36.35
CA ASP A 583 48.93 6.98 -37.75
C ASP A 583 49.10 6.02 -38.95
N GLY A 584 47.95 5.76 -39.59
CA GLY A 584 47.77 5.29 -40.98
C GLY A 584 46.38 4.68 -41.20
N MET A 585 45.41 5.44 -41.72
CA MET A 585 44.08 4.91 -42.10
C MET A 585 44.21 3.85 -43.21
N ALA A 586 43.91 2.59 -42.88
CA ALA A 586 43.54 1.55 -43.84
C ALA A 586 42.09 1.13 -43.56
N GLY A 587 41.31 0.94 -44.63
CA GLY A 587 39.84 0.99 -44.66
C GLY A 587 39.13 0.14 -43.59
N LYS A 588 38.02 0.68 -43.06
CA LYS A 588 37.08 -0.05 -42.19
C LYS A 588 36.69 -1.35 -42.87
N ASP A 589 36.97 -2.46 -42.22
CA ASP A 589 36.40 -3.75 -42.57
C ASP A 589 34.88 -3.63 -42.65
N GLY A 590 34.30 -4.08 -43.77
CA GLY A 590 32.87 -4.12 -43.98
C GLY A 590 32.23 -5.03 -42.94
N LYS A 591 31.56 -4.45 -41.95
CA LYS A 591 30.69 -5.20 -41.06
C LYS A 591 29.60 -5.87 -41.91
N THR A 592 29.53 -7.20 -41.87
CA THR A 592 28.43 -7.94 -42.49
C THR A 592 27.13 -7.60 -41.76
N LEU A 593 26.19 -6.99 -42.47
CA LEU A 593 24.88 -6.63 -41.96
C LEU A 593 23.82 -7.60 -42.48
N TYR A 594 22.82 -7.88 -41.64
CA TYR A 594 21.72 -8.78 -41.93
C TYR A 594 20.41 -8.01 -42.01
N THR A 595 19.53 -8.46 -42.90
CA THR A 595 18.14 -8.02 -42.94
C THR A 595 17.27 -9.13 -42.39
N TRP A 596 16.59 -8.88 -41.28
CA TRP A 596 15.65 -9.81 -40.68
C TRP A 596 14.26 -9.65 -41.27
N ARG A 597 13.53 -10.78 -41.32
CA ARG A 597 12.16 -10.88 -41.81
C ARG A 597 11.34 -11.72 -40.84
N MET A 598 10.25 -11.15 -40.34
CA MET A 598 9.30 -11.81 -39.43
C MET A 598 7.86 -11.53 -39.85
N TYR A 599 6.90 -12.25 -39.28
CA TYR A 599 5.48 -12.17 -39.61
C TYR A 599 4.63 -12.01 -38.35
N ALA A 600 3.52 -11.28 -38.42
CA ALA A 600 2.68 -10.99 -37.25
C ALA A 600 1.18 -10.93 -37.57
N ASP A 601 0.37 -10.97 -36.52
CA ASP A 601 -1.09 -10.92 -36.57
C ASP A 601 -1.61 -9.47 -36.65
N SER A 602 -0.86 -8.49 -36.11
CA SER A 602 -1.21 -7.07 -36.07
C SER A 602 -0.12 -6.16 -36.67
N ASP A 603 -0.48 -4.89 -36.86
CA ASP A 603 0.39 -3.79 -37.31
C ASP A 603 1.45 -3.38 -36.27
N LYS A 604 1.31 -3.84 -35.03
CA LYS A 604 2.28 -3.65 -33.93
C LYS A 604 3.18 -4.87 -33.71
N GLY A 605 2.99 -5.93 -34.49
CA GLY A 605 3.79 -7.13 -34.44
C GLY A 605 3.33 -8.16 -33.40
N ASP A 606 2.07 -8.12 -32.97
CA ASP A 606 1.51 -9.12 -32.06
C ASP A 606 1.55 -10.52 -32.67
N GLY A 607 1.87 -11.54 -31.87
CA GLY A 607 1.97 -12.92 -32.34
C GLY A 607 3.11 -13.15 -33.35
N ILE A 608 4.22 -12.41 -33.19
CA ILE A 608 5.41 -12.49 -34.04
C ILE A 608 5.90 -13.93 -34.24
N SER A 609 6.20 -14.28 -35.49
CA SER A 609 6.61 -15.61 -35.91
C SER A 609 7.54 -15.55 -37.10
N ALA A 610 8.48 -16.50 -37.20
CA ALA A 610 9.30 -16.69 -38.39
C ALA A 610 8.52 -17.36 -39.55
N VAL A 611 7.30 -17.84 -39.29
CA VAL A 611 6.45 -18.54 -40.24
C VAL A 611 5.30 -17.63 -40.67
N SER A 612 5.09 -17.50 -41.98
CA SER A 612 4.08 -16.61 -42.58
C SER A 612 2.64 -17.13 -42.50
N THR A 613 2.46 -18.43 -42.25
CA THR A 613 1.15 -19.09 -42.28
C THR A 613 0.23 -18.49 -41.21
N GLY A 614 -0.92 -17.95 -41.65
CA GLY A 614 -1.92 -17.34 -40.78
C GLY A 614 -1.62 -15.90 -40.33
N LYS A 615 -0.49 -15.31 -40.76
CA LYS A 615 -0.07 -13.97 -40.38
C LYS A 615 -0.53 -12.92 -41.40
N ARG A 616 -0.85 -11.71 -40.91
CA ARG A 616 -1.41 -10.61 -41.72
C ARG A 616 -0.40 -9.51 -42.07
N TYR A 617 0.71 -9.45 -41.35
CA TYR A 617 1.72 -8.41 -41.48
C TYR A 617 3.13 -9.00 -41.68
N LEU A 618 3.94 -8.35 -42.51
CA LEU A 618 5.37 -8.62 -42.73
C LEU A 618 6.20 -7.55 -42.03
N GLY A 619 7.11 -7.99 -41.16
CA GLY A 619 8.07 -7.14 -40.45
C GLY A 619 9.45 -7.21 -41.09
N LEU A 620 10.05 -6.05 -41.36
CA LEU A 620 11.42 -5.94 -41.87
C LEU A 620 12.30 -5.16 -40.89
N ALA A 621 13.49 -5.69 -40.62
CA ALA A 621 14.52 -5.01 -39.84
C ALA A 621 15.85 -5.08 -40.60
N VAL A 622 16.30 -3.95 -41.15
CA VAL A 622 17.51 -3.87 -41.97
C VAL A 622 18.74 -3.51 -41.13
N ASN A 623 19.94 -3.74 -41.69
CA ASN A 623 21.21 -3.28 -41.13
C ASN A 623 21.54 -3.81 -39.72
N ARG A 624 21.15 -5.05 -39.41
CA ARG A 624 21.39 -5.67 -38.10
C ARG A 624 22.76 -6.35 -38.05
N GLU A 625 23.51 -6.18 -36.96
CA GLU A 625 24.86 -6.75 -36.81
C GLU A 625 24.84 -8.24 -36.39
N SER A 626 23.68 -8.78 -35.99
CA SER A 626 23.49 -10.19 -35.63
C SER A 626 22.76 -10.96 -36.74
N ALA A 627 23.16 -12.21 -36.97
CA ALA A 627 22.51 -13.11 -37.92
C ALA A 627 21.17 -13.68 -37.38
N THR A 628 20.95 -13.63 -36.06
CA THR A 628 19.75 -14.18 -35.42
C THR A 628 18.66 -13.10 -35.32
N PRO A 629 17.48 -13.29 -35.93
CA PRO A 629 16.37 -12.35 -35.83
C PRO A 629 15.88 -12.16 -34.39
N SER A 630 15.65 -10.90 -33.99
CA SER A 630 15.03 -10.58 -32.70
C SER A 630 13.57 -11.07 -32.66
N THR A 631 13.10 -11.45 -31.48
CA THR A 631 11.68 -11.75 -31.21
C THR A 631 10.94 -10.54 -30.66
N ASN A 632 11.58 -9.38 -30.51
CA ASN A 632 10.94 -8.15 -30.08
C ASN A 632 10.23 -7.48 -31.27
N PRO A 633 8.89 -7.30 -31.24
CA PRO A 633 8.14 -6.68 -32.32
C PRO A 633 8.58 -5.26 -32.70
N SER A 634 9.10 -4.48 -31.75
CA SER A 634 9.53 -3.10 -31.98
C SER A 634 10.82 -2.98 -32.82
N ASP A 635 11.55 -4.08 -33.01
CA ASP A 635 12.73 -4.10 -33.88
C ASP A 635 12.38 -4.09 -35.38
N TYR A 636 11.12 -4.29 -35.74
CA TYR A 636 10.65 -4.45 -37.11
C TYR A 636 9.73 -3.30 -37.54
N THR A 637 9.85 -2.91 -38.81
CA THR A 637 8.82 -2.10 -39.48
C THR A 637 7.80 -3.03 -40.12
N TRP A 638 6.53 -2.91 -39.72
CA TRP A 638 5.44 -3.79 -40.14
C TRP A 638 4.67 -3.22 -41.33
N SER A 639 4.28 -4.09 -42.26
CA SER A 639 3.46 -3.74 -43.42
C SER A 639 2.42 -4.82 -43.69
N SER A 640 1.19 -4.42 -44.05
CA SER A 640 0.07 -5.34 -44.30
C SER A 640 0.19 -6.03 -45.66
N PHE A 641 -0.18 -7.31 -45.74
CA PHE A 641 -0.25 -8.02 -47.03
C PHE A 641 -1.41 -7.56 -47.93
N PHE A 642 -2.42 -6.86 -47.38
CA PHE A 642 -3.72 -6.70 -48.03
C PHE A 642 -4.16 -5.25 -48.27
N GLU A 643 -3.23 -4.30 -48.21
CA GLU A 643 -3.54 -2.88 -48.48
C GLU A 643 -4.15 -2.71 -49.89
N GLY A 644 -5.36 -2.15 -49.98
CA GLY A 644 -6.14 -2.03 -51.23
C GLY A 644 -7.17 -3.13 -51.53
N THR A 645 -7.32 -4.13 -50.65
CA THR A 645 -8.34 -5.18 -50.78
C THR A 645 -9.62 -4.79 -50.02
N GLU A 646 -10.74 -4.65 -50.73
CA GLU A 646 -12.06 -4.39 -50.14
C GLU A 646 -12.91 -5.67 -50.25
N LEU A 647 -13.10 -6.36 -49.12
CA LEU A 647 -13.96 -7.55 -49.03
C LEU A 647 -15.34 -7.16 -48.49
N GLY A 648 -16.38 -7.25 -49.32
CA GLY A 648 -17.76 -7.18 -48.87
C GLY A 648 -18.25 -8.55 -48.45
N GLY A 649 -18.31 -8.84 -47.15
CA GLY A 649 -18.82 -10.13 -46.64
C GLY A 649 -20.34 -10.28 -46.65
N ARG A 650 -21.09 -9.35 -47.29
CA ARG A 650 -22.55 -9.34 -47.29
C ARG A 650 -23.09 -9.63 -48.69
N ASN A 651 -23.75 -10.78 -48.84
CA ASN A 651 -24.53 -11.08 -50.04
C ASN A 651 -25.85 -10.27 -50.04
N TYR A 652 -26.06 -9.48 -51.09
CA TYR A 652 -27.26 -8.65 -51.30
C TYR A 652 -28.39 -9.38 -52.06
N ILE A 653 -28.13 -10.58 -52.59
CA ILE A 653 -29.13 -11.33 -53.35
C ILE A 653 -29.92 -12.24 -52.40
N ASP A 654 -31.16 -11.85 -52.14
CA ASP A 654 -32.15 -12.70 -51.46
C ASP A 654 -32.63 -13.83 -52.36
N ASP A 655 -33.09 -14.94 -51.78
CA ASP A 655 -33.28 -16.20 -52.51
C ASP A 655 -31.98 -16.65 -53.20
N TYR A 656 -30.90 -16.74 -52.44
CA TYR A 656 -29.57 -17.21 -52.83
C TYR A 656 -29.59 -18.56 -53.56
N ALA A 657 -30.49 -19.46 -53.13
CA ALA A 657 -30.71 -20.75 -53.78
C ALA A 657 -31.54 -20.68 -55.06
N MET A 658 -32.08 -19.49 -55.35
CA MET A 658 -32.85 -19.15 -56.53
C MET A 658 -34.07 -20.06 -56.71
N LYS A 659 -34.69 -20.48 -55.61
CA LYS A 659 -35.83 -21.40 -55.60
C LYS A 659 -37.08 -20.72 -56.15
N VAL A 660 -37.32 -19.47 -55.76
CA VAL A 660 -38.51 -18.70 -56.13
C VAL A 660 -38.24 -17.74 -57.28
N THR A 661 -36.98 -17.37 -57.49
CA THR A 661 -36.53 -16.40 -58.50
C THR A 661 -36.99 -16.76 -59.92
N THR A 662 -37.57 -15.80 -60.63
CA THR A 662 -37.98 -15.94 -62.04
C THR A 662 -37.02 -15.19 -62.96
N PHE A 663 -37.02 -15.55 -64.25
CA PHE A 663 -36.17 -14.93 -65.27
C PHE A 663 -37.02 -14.40 -66.42
N SER A 664 -36.61 -13.26 -66.95
CA SER A 664 -37.20 -12.67 -68.15
C SER A 664 -36.45 -13.14 -69.38
N SER A 665 -37.19 -13.52 -70.41
CA SER A 665 -36.67 -13.98 -71.69
C SER A 665 -36.58 -12.82 -72.68
N VAL A 666 -35.59 -12.84 -73.57
CA VAL A 666 -35.48 -11.85 -74.66
C VAL A 666 -36.10 -12.41 -75.94
N THR A 667 -35.34 -13.09 -76.80
CA THR A 667 -35.88 -13.72 -78.02
C THR A 667 -35.97 -15.24 -77.92
N SER A 668 -35.14 -15.87 -77.08
CA SER A 668 -35.23 -17.27 -76.66
C SER A 668 -36.12 -17.40 -75.42
N GLU A 669 -36.98 -18.42 -75.35
CA GLU A 669 -37.82 -18.71 -74.16
C GLU A 669 -37.23 -19.84 -73.31
N TRP A 670 -37.42 -19.77 -71.99
CA TRP A 670 -36.75 -20.64 -71.02
C TRP A 670 -37.71 -21.23 -69.98
N LYS A 671 -37.59 -22.54 -69.75
CA LYS A 671 -38.23 -23.25 -68.64
C LYS A 671 -37.25 -23.40 -67.48
N LYS A 672 -37.63 -22.89 -66.31
CA LYS A 672 -36.89 -23.06 -65.04
C LYS A 672 -37.29 -24.35 -64.34
N GLU A 673 -36.29 -25.10 -63.91
CA GLU A 673 -36.42 -26.27 -63.03
C GLU A 673 -35.45 -26.10 -61.85
N VAL A 674 -35.91 -26.43 -60.65
CA VAL A 674 -35.11 -26.37 -59.42
C VAL A 674 -34.72 -27.80 -59.07
N ILE A 675 -33.42 -28.07 -58.97
CA ILE A 675 -32.87 -29.41 -58.73
C ILE A 675 -32.14 -29.39 -57.39
N GLU A 676 -32.47 -30.32 -56.49
CA GLU A 676 -31.69 -30.51 -55.27
C GLU A 676 -30.27 -30.96 -55.62
N ASP A 677 -29.28 -30.25 -55.08
CA ASP A 677 -27.88 -30.46 -55.40
C ASP A 677 -27.04 -30.23 -54.14
N THR A 678 -26.73 -31.32 -53.45
CA THR A 678 -25.92 -31.30 -52.22
C THR A 678 -24.46 -30.93 -52.47
N SER A 679 -24.00 -30.93 -53.73
CA SER A 679 -22.67 -30.42 -54.09
C SER A 679 -22.63 -28.90 -54.21
N SER A 680 -23.80 -28.24 -54.19
CA SER A 680 -23.91 -26.78 -54.17
C SER A 680 -23.98 -26.25 -52.73
N VAL A 681 -23.34 -25.11 -52.46
CA VAL A 681 -23.45 -24.44 -51.16
C VAL A 681 -24.90 -23.96 -50.90
N SER A 682 -25.63 -23.57 -51.95
CA SER A 682 -27.06 -23.28 -51.89
C SER A 682 -27.97 -24.50 -51.68
N GLY A 683 -27.42 -25.72 -51.74
CA GLY A 683 -28.16 -26.98 -51.72
C GLY A 683 -29.02 -27.26 -52.96
N VAL A 684 -28.98 -26.36 -53.95
CA VAL A 684 -29.86 -26.37 -55.13
C VAL A 684 -29.11 -25.85 -56.35
N THR A 685 -29.40 -26.46 -57.49
CA THR A 685 -29.03 -25.96 -58.82
C THR A 685 -30.29 -25.58 -59.59
N VAL A 686 -30.28 -24.39 -60.20
CA VAL A 686 -31.33 -23.99 -61.14
C VAL A 686 -30.92 -24.39 -62.54
N LYS A 687 -31.82 -25.10 -63.22
CA LYS A 687 -31.68 -25.53 -64.60
C LYS A 687 -32.66 -24.75 -65.48
N LEU A 688 -32.13 -23.99 -66.43
CA LEU A 688 -32.91 -23.27 -67.44
C LEU A 688 -32.79 -24.01 -68.78
N THR A 689 -33.88 -24.59 -69.26
CA THR A 689 -33.93 -25.29 -70.56
C THR A 689 -34.58 -24.39 -71.60
N CYS A 690 -33.92 -24.17 -72.73
CA CYS A 690 -34.45 -23.39 -73.84
C CYS A 690 -35.62 -24.14 -74.49
N THR A 691 -36.80 -23.53 -74.51
CA THR A 691 -38.03 -24.09 -75.09
C THR A 691 -38.36 -23.51 -76.46
N LYS A 692 -37.73 -22.38 -76.82
CA LYS A 692 -37.85 -21.73 -78.13
C LYS A 692 -36.52 -21.13 -78.53
N ALA A 693 -36.02 -21.52 -79.70
CA ALA A 693 -34.76 -21.05 -80.24
C ALA A 693 -34.77 -19.53 -80.47
N GLY A 694 -33.63 -18.87 -80.24
CA GLY A 694 -33.49 -17.42 -80.36
C GLY A 694 -32.09 -16.92 -80.01
N THR A 695 -31.83 -15.65 -80.29
CA THR A 695 -30.59 -14.94 -79.91
C THR A 695 -30.72 -14.29 -78.53
N GLY A 696 -29.59 -13.87 -77.94
CA GLY A 696 -29.58 -13.28 -76.60
C GLY A 696 -29.65 -14.34 -75.51
N GLY A 697 -30.64 -14.26 -74.62
CA GLY A 697 -30.80 -15.23 -73.53
C GLY A 697 -31.87 -14.79 -72.55
N PHE A 698 -31.51 -14.76 -71.27
CA PHE A 698 -32.39 -14.37 -70.18
C PHE A 698 -31.71 -13.36 -69.25
N HIS A 699 -32.52 -12.64 -68.48
CA HIS A 699 -32.03 -11.65 -67.53
C HIS A 699 -32.94 -11.58 -66.28
N ARG A 700 -32.39 -11.01 -65.21
CA ARG A 700 -33.12 -10.78 -63.96
C ARG A 700 -32.49 -9.63 -63.20
N ASN A 701 -33.30 -8.77 -62.59
CA ASN A 701 -32.82 -7.89 -61.55
C ASN A 701 -32.74 -8.67 -60.22
N PHE A 702 -31.52 -8.97 -59.76
CA PHE A 702 -31.30 -9.59 -58.45
C PHE A 702 -31.30 -8.56 -57.32
N TYR A 703 -30.75 -7.37 -57.57
CA TYR A 703 -30.69 -6.27 -56.63
C TYR A 703 -30.50 -4.94 -57.38
N ASP A 704 -31.28 -3.93 -57.02
CA ASP A 704 -31.24 -2.62 -57.69
C ASP A 704 -30.09 -1.76 -57.17
N LEU A 705 -29.06 -1.58 -57.99
CA LEU A 705 -27.85 -0.83 -57.65
C LEU A 705 -27.88 0.65 -58.06
N ARG A 706 -29.01 1.16 -58.58
CA ARG A 706 -29.08 2.56 -59.07
C ARG A 706 -28.87 3.60 -57.96
N SER A 707 -29.10 3.24 -56.70
CA SER A 707 -28.79 4.08 -55.53
C SER A 707 -27.32 4.03 -55.09
N ARG A 708 -26.49 3.17 -55.70
CA ARG A 708 -25.11 2.88 -55.29
C ARG A 708 -24.09 3.28 -56.36
N ILE A 709 -24.36 4.36 -57.10
CA ILE A 709 -23.44 4.89 -58.10
C ILE A 709 -22.12 5.29 -57.42
N GLY A 710 -21.00 4.87 -58.02
CA GLY A 710 -19.66 5.11 -57.49
C GLY A 710 -19.17 4.07 -56.48
N THR A 711 -19.98 3.10 -56.08
CA THR A 711 -19.55 2.01 -55.18
C THR A 711 -18.88 0.88 -55.97
N ASN A 712 -17.84 0.27 -55.39
CA ASN A 712 -17.26 -0.98 -55.90
C ASN A 712 -18.17 -2.15 -55.53
N MET A 713 -18.58 -2.93 -56.53
CA MET A 713 -19.43 -4.10 -56.36
C MET A 713 -18.74 -5.30 -57.01
N THR A 714 -18.93 -6.47 -56.39
CA THR A 714 -18.49 -7.75 -56.91
C THR A 714 -19.67 -8.71 -57.05
N PHE A 715 -19.92 -9.17 -58.27
CA PHE A 715 -20.93 -10.18 -58.59
C PHE A 715 -20.24 -11.49 -58.88
N SER A 716 -20.72 -12.59 -58.30
CA SER A 716 -20.18 -13.93 -58.56
C SER A 716 -21.27 -14.98 -58.71
N ILE A 717 -21.02 -15.98 -59.56
CA ILE A 717 -21.98 -17.05 -59.85
C ILE A 717 -21.27 -18.30 -60.35
N ASP A 718 -21.77 -19.46 -59.96
CA ASP A 718 -21.34 -20.73 -60.55
C ASP A 718 -22.25 -21.06 -61.74
N LEU A 719 -21.66 -21.34 -62.90
CA LEU A 719 -22.41 -21.57 -64.12
C LEU A 719 -21.77 -22.67 -64.97
N LYS A 720 -22.61 -23.46 -65.65
CA LYS A 720 -22.22 -24.35 -66.76
C LYS A 720 -23.33 -24.43 -67.80
N CYS A 721 -23.00 -24.82 -69.03
CA CYS A 721 -23.96 -24.96 -70.12
C CYS A 721 -23.98 -26.38 -70.69
N SER A 722 -25.02 -26.75 -71.44
CA SER A 722 -25.08 -28.03 -72.18
C SER A 722 -24.05 -28.12 -73.31
N LYS A 723 -23.51 -26.97 -73.74
CA LYS A 723 -22.46 -26.83 -74.74
C LYS A 723 -21.62 -25.60 -74.41
N SER A 724 -20.36 -25.57 -74.85
CA SER A 724 -19.52 -24.39 -74.63
C SER A 724 -20.04 -23.19 -75.42
N VAL A 725 -20.19 -22.05 -74.75
CA VAL A 725 -20.70 -20.80 -75.31
C VAL A 725 -20.00 -19.60 -74.66
N THR A 726 -19.96 -18.46 -75.35
CA THR A 726 -19.52 -17.20 -74.75
C THR A 726 -20.74 -16.36 -74.35
N LEU A 727 -20.87 -16.07 -73.06
CA LEU A 727 -21.95 -15.25 -72.50
C LEU A 727 -21.46 -13.87 -72.07
N ASN A 728 -22.19 -12.84 -72.46
CA ASN A 728 -22.15 -11.55 -71.77
C ASN A 728 -22.98 -11.69 -70.49
N MET A 729 -22.30 -11.56 -69.34
CA MET A 729 -22.88 -11.80 -68.02
C MET A 729 -22.46 -10.74 -67.00
N GLY A 730 -23.40 -10.35 -66.15
CA GLY A 730 -23.21 -9.38 -65.07
C GLY A 730 -24.26 -8.27 -65.09
N CYS A 731 -24.10 -7.30 -64.19
CA CYS A 731 -25.00 -6.16 -64.09
C CYS A 731 -24.79 -5.18 -65.25
N GLU A 732 -25.88 -4.68 -65.82
CA GLU A 732 -25.84 -3.70 -66.91
C GLU A 732 -25.34 -2.30 -66.47
N LEU A 733 -25.29 -2.03 -65.16
CA LEU A 733 -24.74 -0.79 -64.57
C LEU A 733 -23.20 -0.80 -64.50
N GLY A 734 -22.54 -1.28 -65.56
CA GLY A 734 -21.08 -1.30 -65.72
C GLY A 734 -20.38 -2.62 -65.35
N GLY A 735 -21.13 -3.64 -64.88
CA GLY A 735 -20.58 -4.92 -64.39
C GLY A 735 -20.56 -6.07 -65.39
N THR A 736 -21.04 -5.84 -66.61
CA THR A 736 -21.15 -6.87 -67.66
C THR A 736 -19.79 -7.21 -68.24
N LYS A 737 -19.44 -8.50 -68.28
CA LYS A 737 -18.22 -9.02 -68.92
C LYS A 737 -18.54 -10.26 -69.75
N ALA A 738 -17.70 -10.53 -70.77
CA ALA A 738 -17.82 -11.72 -71.59
C ALA A 738 -17.05 -12.89 -70.95
N TYR A 739 -17.71 -14.04 -70.79
CA TYR A 739 -17.11 -15.25 -70.24
C TYR A 739 -17.34 -16.44 -71.15
N ASP A 740 -16.30 -17.25 -71.33
CA ASP A 740 -16.42 -18.56 -71.97
C ASP A 740 -16.91 -19.57 -70.93
N VAL A 741 -18.13 -20.03 -71.12
CA VAL A 741 -18.78 -20.99 -70.24
C VAL A 741 -18.72 -22.35 -70.91
N THR A 742 -18.18 -23.32 -70.18
CA THR A 742 -18.03 -24.70 -70.66
C THR A 742 -19.14 -25.62 -70.13
N THR A 743 -18.99 -26.93 -70.38
CA THR A 743 -19.86 -27.97 -69.83
C THR A 743 -19.55 -28.31 -68.37
N ASP A 744 -18.42 -27.82 -67.84
CA ASP A 744 -18.01 -28.02 -66.45
C ASP A 744 -18.40 -26.83 -65.59
N TRP A 745 -18.59 -27.08 -64.29
CA TRP A 745 -18.90 -26.02 -63.33
C TRP A 745 -17.72 -25.06 -63.19
N GLN A 746 -17.97 -23.78 -63.45
CA GLN A 746 -16.99 -22.72 -63.29
C GLN A 746 -17.59 -21.57 -62.48
N ARG A 747 -16.81 -20.99 -61.56
CA ARG A 747 -17.19 -19.79 -60.82
C ARG A 747 -16.69 -18.56 -61.55
N PHE A 748 -17.62 -17.69 -61.91
CA PHE A 748 -17.33 -16.44 -62.60
C PHE A 748 -17.47 -15.27 -61.63
N VAL A 749 -16.55 -14.31 -61.69
CA VAL A 749 -16.50 -13.15 -60.80
C VAL A 749 -16.30 -11.88 -61.61
N SER A 750 -17.20 -10.92 -61.43
CA SER A 750 -17.10 -9.59 -62.02
C SER A 750 -17.10 -8.53 -60.92
N SER A 751 -15.96 -7.86 -60.75
CA SER A 751 -15.86 -6.65 -59.93
C SER A 751 -15.85 -5.42 -60.82
N TRP A 752 -16.63 -4.40 -60.44
CA TRP A 752 -16.75 -3.13 -61.16
C TRP A 752 -17.17 -2.00 -60.22
N LYS A 753 -16.99 -0.76 -60.69
CA LYS A 753 -17.54 0.42 -60.04
C LYS A 753 -18.85 0.80 -60.72
N VAL A 754 -19.94 0.92 -59.97
CA VAL A 754 -21.27 1.23 -60.53
C VAL A 754 -21.23 2.61 -61.20
N SER A 755 -21.54 2.67 -62.49
CA SER A 755 -21.25 3.85 -63.32
C SER A 755 -22.42 4.37 -64.17
N SER A 756 -23.60 3.77 -64.07
CA SER A 756 -24.80 4.12 -64.84
C SER A 756 -26.05 3.92 -63.97
N ASP A 757 -27.21 4.41 -64.43
CA ASP A 757 -28.54 4.22 -63.82
C ASP A 757 -29.61 3.73 -64.81
N GLN A 758 -29.27 3.55 -66.09
CA GLN A 758 -30.23 3.35 -67.18
C GLN A 758 -30.76 1.91 -67.30
N TYR A 759 -29.87 0.92 -67.23
CA TYR A 759 -30.20 -0.51 -67.36
C TYR A 759 -29.68 -1.25 -66.14
N TYR A 760 -30.57 -1.85 -65.34
CA TYR A 760 -30.25 -2.37 -64.01
C TYR A 760 -30.44 -3.89 -63.87
N SER A 761 -30.55 -4.62 -64.98
CA SER A 761 -30.68 -6.08 -64.94
C SER A 761 -29.32 -6.77 -64.89
N TYR A 762 -29.35 -8.04 -64.50
CA TYR A 762 -28.25 -8.98 -64.66
C TYR A 762 -28.55 -9.86 -65.86
N ILE A 763 -27.71 -9.77 -66.88
CA ILE A 763 -27.94 -10.43 -68.17
C ILE A 763 -27.13 -11.72 -68.28
N PHE A 764 -27.62 -12.65 -69.10
CA PHE A 764 -26.96 -13.89 -69.48
C PHE A 764 -27.21 -14.12 -70.97
N TYR A 765 -26.54 -13.33 -71.81
CA TYR A 765 -26.81 -13.28 -73.25
C TYR A 765 -25.67 -13.90 -74.04
N LEU A 766 -25.99 -14.69 -75.07
CA LEU A 766 -24.99 -15.11 -76.05
C LEU A 766 -24.33 -13.88 -76.66
N LYS A 767 -22.99 -13.85 -76.62
CA LYS A 767 -22.20 -12.84 -77.31
C LYS A 767 -22.35 -12.97 -78.84
N SER A 768 -22.49 -14.21 -79.33
CA SER A 768 -22.72 -14.54 -80.73
C SER A 768 -23.42 -15.89 -80.88
N GLY A 769 -24.25 -16.04 -81.92
CA GLY A 769 -24.99 -17.27 -82.20
C GLY A 769 -26.42 -17.29 -81.62
N SER A 770 -27.06 -18.46 -81.66
CA SER A 770 -28.44 -18.67 -81.21
C SER A 770 -28.54 -19.89 -80.29
N TRP A 771 -29.44 -19.81 -79.32
CA TRP A 771 -29.88 -20.94 -78.52
C TRP A 771 -30.77 -21.85 -79.36
N LEU A 772 -30.60 -23.15 -79.20
CA LEU A 772 -31.45 -24.19 -79.78
C LEU A 772 -32.40 -24.74 -78.73
N VAL A 773 -33.56 -25.22 -79.17
CA VAL A 773 -34.50 -25.91 -78.28
C VAL A 773 -33.80 -27.12 -77.66
N GLY A 774 -33.82 -27.22 -76.34
CA GLY A 774 -33.13 -28.25 -75.57
C GLY A 774 -31.75 -27.85 -75.04
N ASP A 775 -31.18 -26.71 -75.44
CA ASP A 775 -29.98 -26.16 -74.79
C ASP A 775 -30.28 -25.79 -73.33
N VAL A 776 -29.29 -25.96 -72.46
CA VAL A 776 -29.47 -25.79 -71.00
C VAL A 776 -28.39 -24.89 -70.42
N VAL A 777 -28.81 -24.00 -69.51
CA VAL A 777 -27.93 -23.25 -68.62
C VAL A 777 -28.20 -23.67 -67.18
N TYR A 778 -27.15 -24.07 -66.47
CA TYR A 778 -27.21 -24.39 -65.05
C TYR A 778 -26.54 -23.28 -64.25
N LEU A 779 -27.18 -22.82 -63.20
CA LEU A 779 -26.70 -21.74 -62.35
C LEU A 779 -26.94 -22.04 -60.87
N ARG A 780 -25.98 -21.65 -60.02
CA ARG A 780 -26.03 -21.82 -58.57
C ARG A 780 -25.09 -20.82 -57.87
N ASN A 781 -25.20 -20.73 -56.54
CA ASN A 781 -24.28 -19.98 -55.67
C ASN A 781 -24.08 -18.50 -56.10
N VAL A 782 -25.17 -17.82 -56.43
CA VAL A 782 -25.16 -16.43 -56.90
C VAL A 782 -24.90 -15.47 -55.75
N GLN A 783 -23.99 -14.50 -55.91
CA GLN A 783 -23.72 -13.49 -54.89
C GLN A 783 -23.51 -12.12 -55.51
N LEU A 784 -23.91 -11.10 -54.74
CA LEU A 784 -23.54 -9.72 -54.97
C LEU A 784 -23.03 -9.13 -53.67
N GLU A 785 -21.85 -8.54 -53.70
CA GLU A 785 -21.09 -8.13 -52.53
C GLU A 785 -20.46 -6.75 -52.76
N ASP A 786 -20.22 -6.01 -51.67
CA ASP A 786 -19.40 -4.80 -51.74
C ASP A 786 -17.93 -5.13 -52.03
N GLY A 787 -17.19 -4.16 -52.56
CA GLY A 787 -15.74 -4.26 -52.71
C GLY A 787 -15.30 -4.93 -54.01
N ASN A 788 -14.02 -5.32 -54.06
CA ASN A 788 -13.29 -5.69 -55.27
C ASN A 788 -12.80 -7.15 -55.31
N VAL A 789 -13.14 -7.95 -54.29
CA VAL A 789 -12.82 -9.38 -54.20
C VAL A 789 -14.07 -10.16 -53.79
N ALA A 790 -14.36 -11.25 -54.51
CA ALA A 790 -15.49 -12.12 -54.17
C ALA A 790 -15.17 -12.97 -52.94
N SER A 791 -16.12 -13.07 -52.02
CA SER A 791 -16.00 -13.94 -50.86
C SER A 791 -16.46 -15.38 -51.20
N ALA A 792 -16.41 -16.26 -50.20
CA ALA A 792 -16.91 -17.63 -50.36
C ALA A 792 -18.44 -17.64 -50.55
N PRO A 793 -18.99 -18.58 -51.33
CA PRO A 793 -20.44 -18.67 -51.54
C PRO A 793 -21.23 -18.76 -50.23
N GLY A 794 -22.26 -17.93 -50.08
CA GLY A 794 -23.08 -17.87 -48.87
C GLY A 794 -24.41 -17.14 -49.06
N PRO A 795 -25.43 -17.47 -48.24
CA PRO A 795 -26.77 -16.87 -48.30
C PRO A 795 -26.77 -15.39 -47.91
N SER A 796 -27.81 -14.65 -48.32
CA SER A 796 -28.04 -13.29 -47.81
C SER A 796 -28.44 -13.31 -46.34
N LEU A 797 -28.36 -12.14 -45.69
CA LEU A 797 -28.83 -11.97 -44.31
C LEU A 797 -30.32 -12.30 -44.17
N ASN A 798 -31.15 -11.93 -45.16
CA ASN A 798 -32.58 -12.20 -45.13
C ASN A 798 -32.86 -13.71 -45.30
N ASP A 799 -32.08 -14.41 -46.14
CA ASP A 799 -32.19 -15.86 -46.27
C ASP A 799 -31.74 -16.59 -45.00
N LEU A 800 -30.71 -16.09 -44.31
CA LEU A 800 -30.29 -16.60 -43.00
C LEU A 800 -31.38 -16.40 -41.95
N ILE A 801 -32.01 -15.23 -41.91
CA ILE A 801 -33.13 -14.93 -41.01
C ILE A 801 -34.31 -15.86 -41.32
N ALA A 802 -34.70 -16.02 -42.59
CA ALA A 802 -35.78 -16.92 -42.98
C ALA A 802 -35.47 -18.41 -42.67
N GLN A 803 -34.21 -18.83 -42.80
CA GLN A 803 -33.77 -20.18 -42.39
C GLN A 803 -33.76 -20.37 -40.86
N ILE A 804 -33.47 -19.32 -40.10
CA ILE A 804 -33.56 -19.31 -38.64
C ILE A 804 -35.03 -19.39 -38.21
N ASP A 805 -35.90 -18.56 -38.79
CA ASP A 805 -37.34 -18.53 -38.49
C ASP A 805 -38.02 -19.86 -38.85
N ALA A 806 -37.65 -20.49 -39.98
CA ALA A 806 -38.17 -21.80 -40.37
C ALA A 806 -37.61 -22.98 -39.53
N LYS A 807 -36.45 -22.82 -38.89
CA LYS A 807 -35.89 -23.80 -37.94
C LYS A 807 -36.32 -23.55 -36.49
N ALA A 808 -37.02 -22.45 -36.22
CA ALA A 808 -37.46 -22.04 -34.89
C ALA A 808 -38.78 -22.66 -34.42
N ASP A 809 -39.47 -23.45 -35.27
CA ASP A 809 -40.69 -24.15 -34.86
C ASP A 809 -40.40 -25.37 -33.95
N ASN A 810 -40.37 -25.07 -32.64
CA ASN A 810 -41.12 -25.73 -31.56
C ASN A 810 -40.59 -26.92 -30.73
N GLY A 811 -39.31 -27.28 -30.72
CA GLY A 811 -38.85 -28.23 -29.68
C GLY A 811 -37.36 -28.25 -29.40
N PHE A 812 -36.56 -28.30 -30.47
CA PHE A 812 -35.12 -28.47 -30.32
C PHE A 812 -34.41 -27.20 -29.88
N ILE A 813 -34.86 -26.02 -30.32
CA ILE A 813 -34.27 -24.74 -29.89
C ILE A 813 -34.64 -24.41 -28.44
N LYS A 814 -35.84 -24.77 -27.96
CA LYS A 814 -36.19 -24.56 -26.54
C LYS A 814 -35.35 -25.48 -25.64
N GLN A 815 -35.17 -26.73 -26.01
CA GLN A 815 -34.28 -27.65 -25.28
C GLN A 815 -32.80 -27.29 -25.39
N GLN A 816 -32.30 -26.86 -26.55
CA GLN A 816 -30.91 -26.44 -26.71
C GLN A 816 -30.65 -25.06 -26.12
N LEU A 817 -31.63 -24.15 -26.09
CA LEU A 817 -31.54 -22.87 -25.40
C LEU A 817 -31.71 -23.05 -23.91
N ASP A 818 -32.54 -23.98 -23.43
CA ASP A 818 -32.59 -24.35 -22.01
C ASP A 818 -31.30 -25.07 -21.61
N LEU A 819 -30.73 -25.96 -22.44
CA LEU A 819 -29.42 -26.59 -22.19
C LEU A 819 -28.24 -25.64 -22.37
N LEU A 820 -28.26 -24.68 -23.31
CA LEU A 820 -27.23 -23.65 -23.45
C LEU A 820 -27.42 -22.56 -22.40
N THR A 821 -28.63 -22.24 -21.96
CA THR A 821 -28.87 -21.29 -20.86
C THR A 821 -28.53 -21.97 -19.55
N GLU A 822 -28.83 -23.25 -19.35
CA GLU A 822 -28.39 -24.03 -18.19
C GLU A 822 -26.89 -24.32 -18.24
N LYS A 823 -26.27 -24.50 -19.40
CA LYS A 823 -24.80 -24.68 -19.56
C LYS A 823 -24.04 -23.36 -19.60
N THR A 824 -24.65 -22.25 -20.01
CA THR A 824 -24.07 -20.89 -19.98
C THR A 824 -24.33 -20.25 -18.64
N GLU A 825 -25.46 -20.49 -17.97
CA GLU A 825 -25.65 -20.19 -16.55
C GLU A 825 -24.87 -21.17 -15.70
N SER A 826 -24.65 -22.44 -16.05
CA SER A 826 -23.70 -23.30 -15.35
C SER A 826 -22.25 -22.90 -15.61
N LEU A 827 -21.87 -22.47 -16.82
CA LEU A 827 -20.50 -22.00 -17.11
C LEU A 827 -20.29 -20.57 -16.61
N ARG A 828 -21.32 -19.74 -16.52
CA ARG A 828 -21.32 -18.39 -15.93
C ARG A 828 -21.42 -18.49 -14.42
N VAL A 829 -22.22 -19.37 -13.83
CA VAL A 829 -22.20 -19.69 -12.38
C VAL A 829 -20.96 -20.51 -12.04
N ASP A 830 -20.31 -21.26 -12.94
CA ASP A 830 -19.02 -21.93 -12.69
C ASP A 830 -17.82 -21.04 -13.09
N LEU A 831 -17.96 -19.99 -13.92
CA LEU A 831 -16.91 -18.97 -14.17
C LEU A 831 -17.03 -17.82 -13.18
N GLU A 832 -18.24 -17.39 -12.85
CA GLU A 832 -18.56 -16.49 -11.75
C GLU A 832 -18.38 -17.25 -10.44
N ALA A 833 -18.71 -18.53 -10.23
CA ALA A 833 -18.24 -19.26 -9.04
C ALA A 833 -16.80 -19.76 -9.14
N ARG A 834 -16.12 -19.87 -10.29
CA ARG A 834 -14.64 -20.06 -10.28
C ARG A 834 -13.90 -18.74 -10.10
N ALA A 835 -14.48 -17.60 -10.45
CA ALA A 835 -13.92 -16.27 -10.20
C ALA A 835 -14.27 -15.81 -8.78
N LEU A 836 -15.56 -15.85 -8.44
CA LEU A 836 -16.12 -15.51 -7.13
C LEU A 836 -15.89 -16.61 -6.10
N ALA A 837 -15.80 -17.91 -6.41
CA ALA A 837 -15.37 -18.93 -5.44
C ALA A 837 -13.88 -19.26 -5.49
N LYS A 838 -13.08 -18.70 -6.41
CA LYS A 838 -11.63 -18.59 -6.15
C LYS A 838 -11.37 -17.42 -5.21
N GLU A 839 -11.97 -16.25 -5.43
CA GLU A 839 -11.91 -15.14 -4.48
C GLU A 839 -12.58 -15.46 -3.15
N VAL A 840 -13.76 -16.10 -3.13
CA VAL A 840 -14.48 -16.53 -1.90
C VAL A 840 -13.87 -17.79 -1.30
N ALA A 841 -13.24 -18.71 -2.05
CA ALA A 841 -12.46 -19.80 -1.41
C ALA A 841 -11.12 -19.30 -0.87
N ASP A 842 -10.47 -18.34 -1.53
CA ASP A 842 -9.27 -17.66 -1.01
C ASP A 842 -9.64 -16.78 0.19
N TRP A 843 -10.83 -16.16 0.20
CA TRP A 843 -11.42 -15.47 1.36
C TRP A 843 -11.82 -16.44 2.47
N LEU A 844 -12.46 -17.57 2.17
CA LEU A 844 -12.87 -18.59 3.14
C LEU A 844 -11.64 -19.30 3.71
N LYS A 845 -10.60 -19.49 2.89
CA LYS A 845 -9.30 -20.02 3.32
C LYS A 845 -8.58 -19.00 4.20
N SER A 846 -8.52 -17.73 3.80
CA SER A 846 -7.95 -16.64 4.61
C SER A 846 -8.74 -16.41 5.89
N TYR A 847 -10.06 -16.54 5.87
CA TYR A 847 -10.97 -16.41 7.00
C TYR A 847 -10.86 -17.61 7.96
N LYS A 848 -10.77 -18.84 7.44
CA LYS A 848 -10.54 -20.05 8.27
C LYS A 848 -9.12 -20.10 8.82
N GLU A 849 -8.12 -19.61 8.08
CA GLU A 849 -6.75 -19.41 8.58
C GLU A 849 -6.72 -18.31 9.64
N PHE A 850 -7.47 -17.21 9.45
CA PHE A 850 -7.66 -16.16 10.45
C PHE A 850 -8.34 -16.69 11.72
N GLU A 851 -9.44 -17.44 11.62
CA GLU A 851 -10.16 -18.05 12.75
C GLU A 851 -9.27 -19.03 13.51
N LYS A 852 -8.56 -19.91 12.79
CA LYS A 852 -7.59 -20.85 13.38
C LYS A 852 -6.41 -20.14 14.04
N ASN A 853 -5.89 -19.08 13.44
CA ASN A 853 -4.81 -18.28 14.04
C ASN A 853 -5.30 -17.52 15.26
N ASN A 854 -6.55 -17.03 15.25
CA ASN A 854 -7.13 -16.29 16.37
C ASN A 854 -7.47 -17.22 17.55
N GLU A 855 -7.95 -18.44 17.29
CA GLU A 855 -8.11 -19.49 18.30
C GLU A 855 -6.75 -19.94 18.87
N ALA A 856 -5.73 -20.07 18.02
CA ALA A 856 -4.36 -20.40 18.46
C ALA A 856 -3.74 -19.27 19.30
N VAL A 857 -3.97 -18.00 18.93
CA VAL A 857 -3.54 -16.83 19.70
C VAL A 857 -4.31 -16.70 21.01
N LEU A 858 -5.60 -17.00 21.05
CA LEU A 858 -6.40 -17.06 22.29
C LEU A 858 -5.95 -18.21 23.19
N ALA A 859 -5.66 -19.38 22.63
CA ALA A 859 -5.12 -20.52 23.37
C ALA A 859 -3.71 -20.21 23.91
N GLN A 860 -2.85 -19.60 23.10
CA GLN A 860 -1.51 -19.17 23.52
C GLN A 860 -1.60 -18.04 24.55
N PHE A 861 -2.52 -17.10 24.43
CA PHE A 861 -2.77 -16.05 25.43
C PHE A 861 -3.24 -16.65 26.76
N ASN A 862 -4.17 -17.60 26.73
CA ASN A 862 -4.62 -18.30 27.94
C ASN A 862 -3.47 -19.12 28.55
N GLN A 863 -2.63 -19.75 27.71
CA GLN A 863 -1.46 -20.49 28.16
C GLN A 863 -0.39 -19.57 28.75
N ASP A 864 -0.10 -18.43 28.11
CA ASP A 864 0.83 -17.41 28.59
C ASP A 864 0.30 -16.75 29.87
N PHE A 865 -1.01 -16.58 30.00
CA PHE A 865 -1.64 -16.10 31.23
C PHE A 865 -1.50 -17.12 32.37
N ILE A 866 -1.73 -18.41 32.09
CA ILE A 866 -1.53 -19.50 33.04
C ILE A 866 -0.05 -19.61 33.44
N ASP A 867 0.86 -19.57 32.46
CA ASP A 867 2.31 -19.69 32.65
C ASP A 867 2.86 -18.46 33.41
N ASN A 868 2.39 -17.25 33.09
CA ASN A 868 2.75 -16.04 33.84
C ASN A 868 2.16 -16.05 35.25
N THR A 869 0.94 -16.58 35.44
CA THR A 869 0.36 -16.75 36.78
C THR A 869 1.16 -17.78 37.60
N ALA A 870 1.59 -18.88 36.97
CA ALA A 870 2.47 -19.87 37.60
C ALA A 870 3.86 -19.30 37.91
N ARG A 871 4.43 -18.46 37.04
CA ARG A 871 5.70 -17.74 37.28
C ARG A 871 5.55 -16.70 38.40
N ILE A 872 4.44 -15.98 38.47
CA ILE A 872 4.14 -15.06 39.58
C ILE A 872 4.03 -15.83 40.90
N ALA A 873 3.34 -16.98 40.91
CA ALA A 873 3.24 -17.83 42.09
C ALA A 873 4.61 -18.40 42.51
N ALA A 874 5.48 -18.77 41.56
CA ALA A 874 6.85 -19.20 41.82
C ALA A 874 7.74 -18.06 42.35
N ILE A 875 7.61 -16.85 41.78
CA ILE A 875 8.28 -15.64 42.26
C ILE A 875 7.80 -15.26 43.66
N GLU A 876 6.50 -15.41 43.95
CA GLU A 876 5.93 -15.18 45.28
C GLU A 876 6.44 -16.22 46.29
N ALA A 877 6.60 -17.49 45.88
CA ALA A 877 7.20 -18.54 46.69
C ALA A 877 8.69 -18.29 46.96
N ASP A 878 9.46 -17.85 45.95
CA ASP A 878 10.87 -17.46 46.10
C ASP A 878 11.05 -16.16 46.89
N LEU A 879 10.13 -15.19 46.79
CA LEU A 879 10.08 -13.99 47.62
C LEU A 879 9.70 -14.32 49.06
N LYS A 880 8.81 -15.28 49.30
CA LYS A 880 8.48 -15.81 50.65
C LYS A 880 9.62 -16.65 51.24
N ALA A 881 10.37 -17.38 50.41
CA ALA A 881 11.57 -18.09 50.84
C ALA A 881 12.73 -17.13 51.15
N ASN A 882 12.87 -16.02 50.38
CA ASN A 882 13.83 -14.95 50.65
C ASN A 882 13.37 -13.99 51.77
N SER A 883 12.06 -13.90 52.07
CA SER A 883 11.56 -13.09 53.20
C SER A 883 11.89 -13.70 54.57
N LEU A 884 12.20 -14.99 54.63
CA LEU A 884 12.82 -15.61 55.81
C LEU A 884 14.20 -14.98 56.14
N LEU A 885 14.89 -14.39 55.15
CA LEU A 885 16.17 -13.70 55.34
C LEU A 885 15.99 -12.27 55.90
N LEU A 886 14.77 -11.74 55.94
CA LEU A 886 14.42 -10.40 56.40
C LEU A 886 13.73 -10.36 57.77
N ASN A 887 13.71 -11.46 58.52
CA ASN A 887 13.14 -11.52 59.89
C ASN A 887 14.06 -10.91 60.98
N PHE A 888 14.84 -9.87 60.65
CA PHE A 888 15.59 -9.07 61.62
C PHE A 888 14.86 -7.77 62.05
N VAL A 889 13.63 -7.54 61.60
CA VAL A 889 12.93 -6.26 61.78
C VAL A 889 12.68 -5.87 63.25
N ASN A 890 12.64 -6.83 64.18
CA ASN A 890 12.47 -6.55 65.62
C ASN A 890 13.75 -6.66 66.46
N THR A 891 14.91 -6.89 65.86
CA THR A 891 16.20 -6.95 66.58
C THR A 891 17.23 -6.17 65.80
N TYR A 892 17.76 -5.07 66.33
CA TYR A 892 18.73 -4.25 65.62
C TYR A 892 20.14 -4.43 66.20
N LEU A 893 21.15 -4.31 65.33
CA LEU A 893 22.57 -4.28 65.71
C LEU A 893 23.08 -2.84 65.58
N ARG A 894 23.61 -2.26 66.65
CA ARG A 894 24.17 -0.90 66.67
C ARG A 894 25.59 -0.92 67.22
N ALA A 895 26.55 -0.46 66.43
CA ALA A 895 27.93 -0.23 66.86
C ALA A 895 28.18 1.27 67.06
N GLY A 896 28.83 1.64 68.17
CA GLY A 896 29.27 3.01 68.46
C GLY A 896 30.38 3.04 69.50
N ASP A 897 30.81 4.23 69.91
CA ASP A 897 32.02 4.44 70.72
C ASP A 897 32.04 3.69 72.07
N ASN A 898 30.87 3.30 72.58
CA ASN A 898 30.71 2.57 73.84
C ASN A 898 30.39 1.07 73.68
N GLY A 899 30.49 0.52 72.45
CA GLY A 899 30.32 -0.92 72.18
C GLY A 899 29.24 -1.30 71.16
N VAL A 900 28.90 -2.59 71.10
CA VAL A 900 27.91 -3.18 70.18
C VAL A 900 26.65 -3.61 70.93
N ILE A 901 25.48 -3.18 70.48
CA ILE A 901 24.17 -3.56 71.04
C ILE A 901 23.43 -4.45 70.06
N ILE A 902 22.82 -5.53 70.54
CA ILE A 902 21.97 -6.47 69.79
C ILE A 902 20.68 -6.70 70.58
N GLY A 903 19.54 -6.21 70.11
CA GLY A 903 18.28 -6.37 70.84
C GLY A 903 17.08 -5.66 70.24
N LYS A 904 15.95 -5.66 70.95
CA LYS A 904 14.71 -5.02 70.50
C LYS A 904 14.86 -3.51 70.37
N LYS A 905 14.27 -2.92 69.32
CA LYS A 905 14.38 -1.48 68.98
C LYS A 905 13.93 -0.54 70.10
N ASP A 906 13.04 -1.00 70.98
CA ASP A 906 12.54 -0.29 72.15
C ASP A 906 13.43 -0.39 73.40
N ASN A 907 14.58 -1.07 73.31
CA ASN A 907 15.49 -1.39 74.42
C ASN A 907 14.83 -2.15 75.59
N SER A 908 13.69 -2.81 75.35
CA SER A 908 13.03 -3.65 76.35
C SER A 908 13.84 -4.89 76.68
N GLU A 909 14.55 -5.49 75.72
CA GLU A 909 15.47 -6.61 75.94
C GLU A 909 16.62 -6.53 74.94
N TYR A 910 17.87 -6.52 75.44
CA TYR A 910 19.05 -6.39 74.58
C TYR A 910 20.33 -6.94 75.22
N ILE A 911 21.27 -7.33 74.37
CA ILE A 911 22.64 -7.69 74.71
C ILE A 911 23.53 -6.50 74.35
N GLN A 912 24.41 -6.11 75.25
CA GLN A 912 25.37 -5.03 75.07
C GLN A 912 26.79 -5.57 75.31
N LEU A 913 27.66 -5.41 74.31
CA LEU A 913 29.08 -5.74 74.34
C LEU A 913 29.88 -4.45 74.46
N THR A 914 30.53 -4.22 75.60
CA THR A 914 31.41 -3.06 75.81
C THR A 914 32.87 -3.52 75.95
N PRO A 915 33.86 -2.60 75.86
CA PRO A 915 35.25 -2.96 76.13
C PRO A 915 35.50 -3.57 77.52
N GLN A 916 34.58 -3.37 78.49
CA GLN A 916 34.69 -3.94 79.84
C GLN A 916 33.99 -5.30 80.02
N GLY A 917 33.20 -5.77 79.04
CA GLY A 917 32.55 -7.08 79.05
C GLY A 917 31.17 -7.13 78.38
N MET A 918 30.44 -8.23 78.59
CA MET A 918 29.11 -8.47 78.00
C MET A 918 28.00 -8.34 79.04
N MET A 919 26.90 -7.68 78.69
CA MET A 919 25.71 -7.55 79.53
C MET A 919 24.47 -7.96 78.76
N ILE A 920 23.57 -8.70 79.40
CA ILE A 920 22.21 -8.93 78.93
C ILE A 920 21.28 -8.11 79.82
N LYS A 921 20.45 -7.27 79.20
CA LYS A 921 19.56 -6.33 79.87
C LYS A 921 18.10 -6.58 79.49
N SER A 922 17.22 -6.41 80.46
CA SER A 922 15.77 -6.37 80.29
C SER A 922 15.23 -5.13 81.01
N ALA A 923 14.40 -4.35 80.31
CA ALA A 923 13.89 -3.03 80.70
C ALA A 923 14.97 -2.09 81.24
N GLY A 924 16.16 -2.11 80.64
CA GLY A 924 17.32 -1.28 81.04
C GLY A 924 18.16 -1.81 82.21
N ASN A 925 17.70 -2.82 82.94
CA ASN A 925 18.42 -3.42 84.07
C ASN A 925 19.24 -4.64 83.64
N ALA A 926 20.45 -4.80 84.18
CA ALA A 926 21.30 -5.97 83.90
C ALA A 926 20.72 -7.22 84.57
N VAL A 927 20.32 -8.19 83.76
CA VAL A 927 19.86 -9.51 84.22
C VAL A 927 21.01 -10.52 84.25
N MET A 928 22.01 -10.34 83.39
CA MET A 928 23.27 -11.09 83.40
C MET A 928 24.45 -10.20 82.99
N THR A 929 25.58 -10.35 83.67
CA THR A 929 26.83 -9.65 83.32
C THR A 929 27.98 -10.64 83.26
N VAL A 930 28.86 -10.46 82.27
CA VAL A 930 30.09 -11.24 82.07
C VAL A 930 31.25 -10.26 82.00
N THR A 931 31.98 -10.14 83.11
CA THR A 931 33.10 -9.19 83.24
C THR A 931 34.22 -9.84 84.04
N ALA A 932 35.48 -9.61 83.65
CA ALA A 932 36.67 -10.11 84.36
C ALA A 932 36.65 -11.62 84.74
N GLY A 933 36.16 -12.48 83.84
CA GLY A 933 36.13 -13.94 84.04
C GLY A 933 35.01 -14.46 84.95
N VAL A 934 34.11 -13.58 85.41
CA VAL A 934 32.96 -13.95 86.25
C VAL A 934 31.65 -13.71 85.50
N ILE A 935 30.78 -14.72 85.51
CA ILE A 935 29.39 -14.63 85.05
C ILE A 935 28.51 -14.39 86.28
N LYS A 936 27.82 -13.26 86.32
CA LYS A 936 26.84 -12.93 87.37
C LYS A 936 25.44 -12.89 86.77
N ILE A 937 24.59 -13.82 87.18
CA ILE A 937 23.16 -13.87 86.82
C ILE A 937 22.38 -13.36 88.03
N HIS A 938 21.63 -12.26 87.86
CA HIS A 938 20.95 -11.61 88.98
C HIS A 938 19.73 -12.43 89.45
N HIS A 939 18.97 -13.02 88.52
CA HIS A 939 17.86 -13.93 88.79
C HIS A 939 17.78 -14.98 87.66
N GLY A 940 18.07 -16.25 87.95
CA GLY A 940 18.08 -17.32 86.95
C GLY A 940 17.41 -18.60 87.46
N VAL A 941 16.64 -19.25 86.59
CA VAL A 941 16.07 -20.59 86.84
C VAL A 941 16.67 -21.55 85.82
N PHE A 942 17.34 -22.59 86.28
CA PHE A 942 17.88 -23.65 85.43
C PHE A 942 16.84 -24.77 85.33
N VAL A 943 16.31 -24.99 84.13
CA VAL A 943 15.08 -25.77 83.95
C VAL A 943 15.34 -27.28 83.90
N GLU A 944 16.51 -27.70 83.39
CA GLU A 944 16.84 -29.13 83.28
C GLU A 944 17.98 -29.54 84.21
N THR A 945 19.20 -29.05 83.95
CA THR A 945 20.34 -29.33 84.81
C THR A 945 21.26 -28.12 84.96
N LEU A 946 21.85 -27.97 86.15
CA LEU A 946 22.95 -27.03 86.39
C LEU A 946 24.12 -27.81 86.96
N GLN A 947 25.24 -27.87 86.25
CA GLN A 947 26.47 -28.46 86.75
C GLN A 947 27.46 -27.37 87.17
N VAL A 948 27.82 -27.35 88.46
CA VAL A 948 28.85 -26.46 89.03
C VAL A 948 29.98 -27.35 89.55
N GLY A 949 31.10 -27.36 88.83
CA GLY A 949 32.19 -28.29 89.07
C GLY A 949 31.74 -29.75 88.86
N TYR A 950 31.99 -30.60 89.85
CA TYR A 950 31.57 -32.00 89.84
C TYR A 950 30.14 -32.21 90.38
N TYR A 951 29.33 -31.19 90.61
CA TYR A 951 27.97 -31.36 91.12
C TYR A 951 26.94 -30.91 90.09
N ARG A 952 26.04 -31.80 89.67
CA ARG A 952 24.92 -31.56 88.75
C ARG A 952 23.60 -31.61 89.50
N LEU A 953 22.87 -30.50 89.50
CA LEU A 953 21.46 -30.45 89.89
C LEU A 953 20.61 -30.90 88.71
N GLU A 954 19.73 -31.88 88.89
CA GLU A 954 18.80 -32.36 87.85
C GLU A 954 17.47 -32.81 88.48
N ALA A 955 16.40 -32.93 87.69
CA ALA A 955 15.14 -33.48 88.16
C ALA A 955 15.28 -34.97 88.56
N ALA A 956 14.64 -35.39 89.64
CA ALA A 956 14.66 -36.76 90.11
C ALA A 956 13.96 -37.67 89.09
N ARG A 957 14.63 -38.77 88.69
CA ARG A 957 14.12 -39.73 87.67
C ARG A 957 12.74 -40.31 87.97
N HIS A 958 12.29 -40.26 89.21
CA HIS A 958 11.02 -40.84 89.67
C HIS A 958 9.96 -39.77 89.96
N ASN A 959 10.33 -38.49 90.01
CA ASN A 959 9.41 -37.38 90.17
C ASN A 959 10.03 -36.09 89.63
N ALA A 960 9.55 -35.64 88.47
CA ALA A 960 10.06 -34.46 87.80
C ALA A 960 9.86 -33.15 88.59
N LYS A 961 9.08 -33.16 89.69
CA LYS A 961 8.90 -31.99 90.57
C LYS A 961 9.96 -31.89 91.69
N GLN A 962 10.82 -32.88 91.86
CA GLN A 962 11.90 -32.85 92.87
C GLN A 962 13.25 -32.66 92.18
N LEU A 963 14.07 -31.72 92.68
CA LEU A 963 15.46 -31.51 92.24
C LEU A 963 16.41 -32.32 93.12
N VAL A 964 17.34 -33.05 92.49
CA VAL A 964 18.42 -33.78 93.16
C VAL A 964 19.76 -33.23 92.72
N CYS A 965 20.69 -33.08 93.67
CA CYS A 965 22.09 -32.78 93.37
C CYS A 965 22.86 -34.10 93.30
N ARG A 966 23.51 -34.35 92.16
CA ARG A 966 24.35 -35.53 91.92
C ARG A 966 25.81 -35.10 91.77
N PHE A 967 26.72 -35.82 92.41
CA PHE A 967 28.14 -35.68 92.12
C PHE A 967 28.49 -36.49 90.87
N ILE A 968 29.19 -35.88 89.94
CA ILE A 968 29.62 -36.42 88.65
C ILE A 968 31.14 -36.39 88.66
N ASP A 969 31.74 -37.44 89.19
CA ASP A 969 33.16 -37.69 89.02
C ASP A 969 33.33 -38.42 87.68
N ALA A 970 33.94 -37.75 86.70
CA ALA A 970 34.32 -38.39 85.45
C ALA A 970 35.71 -38.98 85.62
N LYS A 971 35.78 -40.26 85.96
CA LYS A 971 36.74 -41.14 85.30
C LYS A 971 36.14 -41.70 84.04
#